data_AF-A0A3D4PSE7-F1
#
_entry.id   AF-A0A3D4PSE7-F1
#
_cell.length_a   1.000
_cell.length_b   1.000
_cell.length_c   1.000
_cell.angle_alpha   90.00
_cell.angle_beta   90.00
_cell.angle_gamma   90.00
#
_symmetry.space_group_name_H-M   'P 1'
#
loop_
_entity.id
_entity.type
_entity.pdbx_description
1 polymer ?
#
loop_
_entity_poly.entity_id
_entity_poly.type
_entity_poly.pdbx_seq_one_letter_code
_entity_poly.pdbx_strand_id
1 'polypeptide(L)'
;MLSSTPPPVRRRRSATALGALAVSGALLLSPALTSASATAAVDTPVNESSANTAVNASGSQLALSATAFTAGDEITVDYTTDQAHELNWVGLYRAGQQPGDGASTLWDYAGDAQGKVSFTLDLPAGEYDIWFLATDGYDALAGPYTITVAADPTKPQPGDPSAAVEIDPVATSIETDGVIVREGFQTESAPEGWSVDSDAADSAAYGAWTFTTRADWTRTIDEMRGRFARPLDTLAVADAQQSGGALDTTLTSAPVAVDGLASVRLSFDSHYRGAAGQTGVVRVSFDGGESTEILRLDSESVTDGYDARQMNYAQDIVVDVPDDAGSAVFSWEFTAEAGARYWAIDSVAVHQVQKAADAAPTQAWIMSDIQGHPGDLQHALGDYSQIAPDADAMLMVGDIVNSGTDGEWQEIYDVMDATDEIRPRQTIAANGNHERYAPGGFDANMERFFAFAERDQQWAEYVVEGPAGDLPVLVIGQEFASPSDVAMSDAQVEFLEERLAHWTALDTQVVVMTHFPLGDTVSASWIPGYHGHHQMNDRLTSILGNYPNAIIFTGHTHYPAELGDWAVQRRTGDGHPDGFWAINTIAMHIEWDAFGENTQGIEEKTTRDINQGLTLDYYGDRVVVTAYDFATDEQIRQVEIANPLVAFDADVRPGAPDPDPETPDPGTPDPGTPDPGTPDPGTPEGPGEGDDGAEAGDGSAADDDDLATTGGELPWGIVLAAVGLIAGGLGLALRLRRRT
;
A
#
# COMPACT_ATOMS: atom_id res chain seq x y z
N MET A 1 -25.40 10.22 -61.70
CA MET A 1 -26.27 11.42 -61.56
C MET A 1 -27.14 11.20 -60.34
N LEU A 2 -27.39 12.25 -59.55
CA LEU A 2 -28.21 12.27 -58.31
C LEU A 2 -27.58 11.42 -57.17
N SER A 3 -27.20 11.94 -56.00
CA SER A 3 -27.67 13.04 -55.12
C SER A 3 -28.88 12.69 -54.25
N SER A 4 -28.61 12.34 -52.98
CA SER A 4 -29.53 12.51 -51.85
C SER A 4 -28.75 12.59 -50.53
N THR A 5 -28.91 13.71 -49.81
CA THR A 5 -28.29 14.04 -48.51
C THR A 5 -28.91 13.29 -47.33
N PRO A 6 -28.18 13.09 -46.21
CA PRO A 6 -28.74 12.58 -44.95
C PRO A 6 -29.49 13.66 -44.14
N PRO A 7 -30.34 13.28 -43.16
CA PRO A 7 -31.16 14.19 -42.34
C PRO A 7 -30.37 14.85 -41.18
N PRO A 8 -30.92 15.92 -40.55
CA PRO A 8 -30.14 16.79 -39.67
C PRO A 8 -30.09 16.38 -38.19
N VAL A 9 -28.92 16.62 -37.58
CA VAL A 9 -28.63 16.49 -36.14
C VAL A 9 -29.50 17.43 -35.30
N ARG A 10 -30.16 16.89 -34.26
CA ARG A 10 -30.89 17.67 -33.24
C ARG A 10 -29.97 18.04 -32.07
N ARG A 11 -29.35 19.22 -32.11
CA ARG A 11 -28.79 19.84 -30.90
C ARG A 11 -29.93 20.22 -29.94
N ARG A 12 -30.00 19.59 -28.76
CA ARG A 12 -30.81 20.10 -27.63
C ARG A 12 -29.97 21.03 -26.78
N ARG A 13 -30.56 22.16 -26.40
CA ARG A 13 -30.01 23.09 -25.41
C ARG A 13 -30.57 22.69 -24.04
N SER A 14 -29.72 22.39 -23.09
CA SER A 14 -30.10 22.35 -21.67
C SER A 14 -30.01 23.76 -21.11
N ALA A 15 -31.02 24.18 -20.35
CA ALA A 15 -31.14 25.55 -19.86
C ALA A 15 -30.70 25.64 -18.40
N THR A 16 -29.74 26.52 -18.11
CA THR A 16 -29.30 26.84 -16.76
C THR A 16 -30.42 27.54 -15.99
N ALA A 17 -30.84 26.96 -14.86
CA ALA A 17 -31.85 27.54 -13.98
C ALA A 17 -31.18 28.14 -12.72
N LEU A 18 -30.80 29.41 -12.76
CA LEU A 18 -30.40 30.13 -11.54
C LEU A 18 -31.63 30.48 -10.70
N GLY A 19 -31.74 29.85 -9.53
CA GLY A 19 -32.67 30.25 -8.47
C GLY A 19 -32.05 31.36 -7.60
N ALA A 20 -32.38 32.62 -7.86
CA ALA A 20 -31.98 33.73 -7.00
C ALA A 20 -32.98 33.93 -5.86
N LEU A 21 -32.49 34.02 -4.62
CA LEU A 21 -33.27 34.42 -3.44
C LEU A 21 -32.67 35.69 -2.84
N ALA A 22 -33.44 36.77 -2.92
CA ALA A 22 -33.04 38.09 -2.42
C ALA A 22 -33.75 38.39 -1.09
N VAL A 23 -33.00 38.88 -0.11
CA VAL A 23 -33.54 39.64 1.03
C VAL A 23 -32.82 40.99 1.07
N SER A 24 -33.56 42.07 1.28
CA SER A 24 -33.07 43.44 1.14
C SER A 24 -33.15 44.23 2.45
N GLY A 25 -32.20 45.15 2.63
CA GLY A 25 -32.31 46.31 3.54
C GLY A 25 -31.25 46.36 4.65
N ALA A 26 -30.65 47.50 4.98
CA ALA A 26 -30.73 48.82 4.35
C ALA A 26 -29.52 49.72 4.73
N LEU A 27 -29.20 50.66 3.82
CA LEU A 27 -28.54 51.98 3.96
C LEU A 27 -27.95 52.41 5.34
N LEU A 28 -26.83 53.13 5.41
CA LEU A 28 -26.74 54.57 5.03
C LEU A 28 -25.30 55.14 4.93
N LEU A 29 -25.12 55.99 3.90
CA LEU A 29 -24.34 57.25 3.85
C LEU A 29 -22.81 57.30 4.11
N SER A 30 -22.09 57.53 3.01
CA SER A 30 -20.87 58.38 2.99
C SER A 30 -21.21 59.86 3.22
N PRO A 31 -20.21 60.74 3.41
CA PRO A 31 -19.75 61.50 2.24
C PRO A 31 -18.23 61.74 2.17
N ALA A 32 -17.72 61.87 0.94
CA ALA A 32 -16.39 62.42 0.68
C ALA A 32 -16.41 63.96 0.73
N LEU A 33 -15.29 64.58 1.09
CA LEU A 33 -15.05 66.01 0.93
C LEU A 33 -13.67 66.23 0.30
N THR A 34 -13.65 66.91 -0.84
CA THR A 34 -12.45 67.40 -1.53
C THR A 34 -12.28 68.90 -1.30
N SER A 35 -11.05 69.35 -1.05
CA SER A 35 -10.65 70.74 -1.34
C SER A 35 -9.13 70.88 -1.35
N ALA A 36 -8.56 71.29 -2.48
CA ALA A 36 -7.18 71.72 -2.58
C ALA A 36 -7.05 73.22 -2.28
N SER A 37 -5.88 73.67 -1.82
CA SER A 37 -5.38 75.03 -2.01
C SER A 37 -3.86 75.08 -1.79
N ALA A 38 -3.18 75.85 -2.64
CA ALA A 38 -1.74 76.10 -2.60
C ALA A 38 -1.45 77.61 -2.52
N THR A 39 -0.17 77.98 -2.38
CA THR A 39 0.50 79.32 -2.30
C THR A 39 1.10 79.63 -0.92
N ALA A 40 2.26 80.29 -0.80
CA ALA A 40 3.38 80.52 -1.73
C ALA A 40 4.68 80.80 -0.93
N ALA A 41 5.84 80.78 -1.60
CA ALA A 41 7.17 80.88 -0.99
C ALA A 41 7.70 82.32 -0.79
N VAL A 42 8.71 82.46 0.09
CA VAL A 42 9.93 83.31 0.10
C VAL A 42 10.71 82.83 1.36
N ASP A 43 12.00 82.50 1.38
CA ASP A 43 13.16 83.19 0.80
C ASP A 43 14.32 82.21 0.46
N THR A 44 15.27 82.65 -0.38
CA THR A 44 16.55 81.95 -0.61
C THR A 44 17.71 82.93 -0.63
N PRO A 45 18.91 82.49 -0.23
CA PRO A 45 19.96 82.50 -1.25
C PRO A 45 20.83 81.23 -1.30
N VAL A 46 21.26 80.93 -2.52
CA VAL A 46 22.29 79.96 -2.90
C VAL A 46 23.62 80.14 -2.14
N ASN A 47 24.30 79.04 -1.79
CA ASN A 47 25.59 78.74 -2.42
C ASN A 47 26.05 77.27 -2.34
N GLU A 48 26.55 76.79 -3.48
CA GLU A 48 27.43 75.63 -3.79
C GLU A 48 27.14 74.20 -3.30
N SER A 49 27.51 73.27 -4.18
CA SER A 49 27.50 71.83 -4.04
C SER A 49 28.44 71.31 -2.95
N SER A 50 28.03 70.27 -2.24
CA SER A 50 28.95 69.32 -1.62
C SER A 50 28.42 67.90 -1.78
N ALA A 51 29.34 66.99 -2.06
CA ALA A 51 29.10 65.65 -2.56
C ALA A 51 28.20 64.77 -1.67
N ASN A 52 27.47 63.89 -2.36
CA ASN A 52 27.23 62.49 -2.02
C ASN A 52 27.83 62.02 -0.68
N THR A 53 26.97 61.76 0.30
CA THR A 53 27.27 60.85 1.42
C THR A 53 26.19 59.79 1.46
N ALA A 54 26.42 58.71 0.70
CA ALA A 54 25.88 57.42 1.07
C ALA A 54 26.34 57.14 2.51
N VAL A 55 25.39 56.87 3.41
CA VAL A 55 25.72 56.30 4.70
C VAL A 55 26.07 54.86 4.40
N ASN A 56 27.36 54.53 4.36
CA ASN A 56 27.77 53.12 4.31
C ASN A 56 27.17 52.44 5.55
N ALA A 57 26.25 51.51 5.34
CA ALA A 57 25.92 50.52 6.35
C ALA A 57 27.23 49.78 6.71
N SER A 58 27.47 49.59 8.00
CA SER A 58 28.59 48.75 8.45
C SER A 58 28.13 47.31 8.48
N GLY A 59 28.50 46.53 7.47
CA GLY A 59 28.07 45.14 7.28
C GLY A 59 26.74 45.00 6.55
N SER A 60 26.50 43.80 6.05
CA SER A 60 25.28 43.39 5.35
C SER A 60 24.17 42.97 6.33
N GLN A 61 22.91 43.22 5.98
CA GLN A 61 21.75 43.04 6.87
C GLN A 61 20.50 42.66 6.07
N LEU A 62 19.60 41.91 6.72
CA LEU A 62 18.23 41.65 6.27
C LEU A 62 17.21 42.26 7.24
N ALA A 63 16.05 42.64 6.72
CA ALA A 63 14.86 42.98 7.49
C ALA A 63 13.63 42.30 6.84
N LEU A 64 12.85 41.58 7.64
CA LEU A 64 11.70 40.79 7.19
C LEU A 64 10.39 41.55 7.42
N SER A 65 9.40 41.36 6.53
CA SER A 65 8.05 41.95 6.70
C SER A 65 7.33 41.44 7.95
N ALA A 66 7.52 40.18 8.29
CA ALA A 66 7.09 39.52 9.53
C ALA A 66 8.00 38.29 9.80
N THR A 67 7.75 37.58 10.91
CA THR A 67 8.45 36.33 11.27
C THR A 67 7.50 35.13 11.43
N ALA A 68 6.20 35.34 11.20
CA ALA A 68 5.17 34.30 11.26
C ALA A 68 4.18 34.55 10.12
N PHE A 69 3.90 33.50 9.36
CA PHE A 69 3.12 33.52 8.13
C PHE A 69 2.21 32.30 8.06
N THR A 70 1.23 32.33 7.16
CA THR A 70 0.43 31.19 6.73
C THR A 70 0.94 30.73 5.36
N ALA A 71 0.80 29.45 5.02
CA ALA A 71 1.12 28.96 3.68
C ALA A 71 0.29 29.75 2.63
N GLY A 72 0.96 30.22 1.58
CA GLY A 72 0.40 31.13 0.56
C GLY A 72 0.50 32.63 0.87
N ASP A 73 0.93 33.04 2.08
CA ASP A 73 1.25 34.45 2.36
C ASP A 73 2.51 34.91 1.60
N GLU A 74 2.60 36.21 1.29
CA GLU A 74 3.81 36.81 0.71
C GLU A 74 4.74 37.37 1.82
N ILE A 75 6.00 36.93 1.84
CA ILE A 75 7.08 37.58 2.59
C ILE A 75 7.80 38.61 1.71
N THR A 76 8.14 39.77 2.29
CA THR A 76 9.11 40.70 1.70
C THR A 76 10.37 40.71 2.56
N VAL A 77 11.52 40.57 1.91
CA VAL A 77 12.86 40.64 2.51
C VAL A 77 13.54 41.91 1.99
N ASP A 78 13.62 42.94 2.83
CA ASP A 78 14.48 44.10 2.60
C ASP A 78 15.93 43.72 2.89
N TYR A 79 16.86 44.05 1.99
CA TYR A 79 18.29 43.78 2.16
C TYR A 79 19.13 45.03 1.97
N THR A 80 20.26 45.09 2.68
CA THR A 80 21.33 46.08 2.47
C THR A 80 22.69 45.42 2.58
N THR A 81 23.66 45.81 1.74
CA THR A 81 25.01 45.24 1.74
C THR A 81 26.08 46.28 1.43
N ASP A 82 27.22 46.16 2.11
CA ASP A 82 28.48 46.84 1.80
C ASP A 82 29.34 46.08 0.77
N GLN A 83 28.87 44.93 0.29
CA GLN A 83 29.52 44.03 -0.67
C GLN A 83 28.64 43.75 -1.90
N ALA A 84 28.00 44.79 -2.45
CA ALA A 84 27.13 44.69 -3.62
C ALA A 84 27.81 43.99 -4.81
N HIS A 85 27.17 42.95 -5.34
CA HIS A 85 27.65 42.16 -6.48
C HIS A 85 26.44 41.52 -7.18
N GLU A 86 26.41 41.52 -8.52
CA GLU A 86 25.24 41.12 -9.32
C GLU A 86 24.73 39.67 -9.06
N LEU A 87 25.60 38.82 -8.52
CA LEU A 87 25.31 37.43 -8.13
C LEU A 87 25.10 37.20 -6.62
N ASN A 88 24.96 38.24 -5.79
CA ASN A 88 24.48 38.04 -4.42
C ASN A 88 23.00 37.65 -4.46
N TRP A 89 22.54 36.84 -3.52
CA TRP A 89 21.20 36.25 -3.55
C TRP A 89 20.62 35.97 -2.16
N VAL A 90 19.30 35.98 -2.05
CA VAL A 90 18.59 35.60 -0.82
C VAL A 90 18.02 34.20 -0.99
N GLY A 91 18.27 33.31 -0.03
CA GLY A 91 17.77 31.94 -0.02
C GLY A 91 16.99 31.60 1.25
N LEU A 92 15.86 30.93 1.10
CA LEU A 92 15.13 30.25 2.16
C LEU A 92 15.56 28.78 2.22
N TYR A 93 15.71 28.26 3.42
CA TYR A 93 16.03 26.85 3.71
C TYR A 93 15.11 26.35 4.84
N ARG A 94 14.87 25.03 4.96
CA ARG A 94 14.25 24.51 6.18
C ARG A 94 15.16 24.77 7.37
N ALA A 95 14.59 25.08 8.55
CA ALA A 95 15.37 25.43 9.72
C ALA A 95 16.42 24.35 10.07
N GLY A 96 17.65 24.78 10.31
CA GLY A 96 18.79 23.91 10.59
C GLY A 96 19.57 23.41 9.35
N GLN A 97 19.01 23.47 8.14
CA GLN A 97 19.75 23.20 6.90
C GLN A 97 20.73 24.36 6.60
N GLN A 98 22.01 24.06 6.38
CA GLN A 98 22.99 25.08 6.02
C GLN A 98 23.04 25.35 4.51
N PRO A 99 23.32 26.60 4.09
CA PRO A 99 23.63 26.92 2.70
C PRO A 99 24.78 26.03 2.17
N GLY A 100 24.52 25.30 1.08
CA GLY A 100 25.48 24.42 0.43
C GLY A 100 25.28 22.92 0.70
N ASP A 101 24.57 22.54 1.77
CA ASP A 101 24.26 21.13 2.07
C ASP A 101 23.08 20.59 1.24
N GLY A 102 22.40 21.46 0.48
CA GLY A 102 21.33 21.13 -0.45
C GLY A 102 20.81 22.37 -1.17
N ALA A 103 19.81 22.19 -2.04
CA ALA A 103 19.12 23.30 -2.69
C ALA A 103 18.35 24.15 -1.65
N SER A 104 18.25 25.45 -1.92
CA SER A 104 17.31 26.35 -1.23
C SER A 104 15.87 25.99 -1.60
N THR A 105 14.94 26.20 -0.66
CA THR A 105 13.50 25.98 -0.87
C THR A 105 12.91 27.04 -1.79
N LEU A 106 13.31 28.31 -1.60
CA LEU A 106 13.01 29.46 -2.48
C LEU A 106 14.24 30.36 -2.53
N TRP A 107 14.47 31.05 -3.66
CA TRP A 107 15.58 32.00 -3.79
C TRP A 107 15.34 33.03 -4.89
N ASP A 108 16.01 34.18 -4.79
CA ASP A 108 16.10 35.19 -5.86
C ASP A 108 17.40 36.01 -5.74
N TYR A 109 17.83 36.65 -6.82
CA TYR A 109 19.03 37.49 -6.82
C TYR A 109 18.78 38.85 -6.14
N ALA A 110 19.78 39.27 -5.36
CA ALA A 110 19.78 40.42 -4.48
C ALA A 110 21.08 41.23 -4.65
N GLY A 111 21.39 41.60 -5.91
CA GLY A 111 22.71 42.06 -6.31
C GLY A 111 23.05 43.54 -6.07
N ASP A 112 22.06 44.38 -5.77
CA ASP A 112 22.26 45.81 -5.51
C ASP A 112 22.84 46.06 -4.09
N ALA A 113 23.28 47.30 -3.81
CA ALA A 113 23.71 47.68 -2.46
C ALA A 113 22.56 47.73 -1.45
N GLN A 114 21.32 47.85 -1.94
CA GLN A 114 20.09 47.81 -1.16
C GLN A 114 18.92 47.46 -2.09
N GLY A 115 17.97 46.66 -1.61
CA GLY A 115 16.82 46.25 -2.41
C GLY A 115 15.78 45.47 -1.63
N LYS A 116 14.86 44.86 -2.37
CA LYS A 116 13.82 43.97 -1.86
C LYS A 116 13.77 42.70 -2.70
N VAL A 117 13.55 41.57 -2.04
CA VAL A 117 13.11 40.31 -2.63
C VAL A 117 11.73 39.97 -2.03
N SER A 118 10.86 39.31 -2.78
CA SER A 118 9.57 38.82 -2.26
C SER A 118 9.32 37.38 -2.68
N PHE A 119 8.69 36.60 -1.81
CA PHE A 119 8.37 35.20 -2.04
C PHE A 119 6.94 34.90 -1.58
N THR A 120 6.17 34.17 -2.40
CA THR A 120 4.97 33.49 -1.92
C THR A 120 5.40 32.25 -1.15
N LEU A 121 4.92 32.10 0.09
CA LEU A 121 5.26 31.00 0.97
C LEU A 121 4.33 29.81 0.76
N ASP A 122 4.26 29.28 -0.47
CA ASP A 122 3.60 28.00 -0.77
C ASP A 122 4.47 26.82 -0.28
N LEU A 123 4.75 26.82 1.02
CA LEU A 123 5.65 25.92 1.71
C LEU A 123 4.88 25.11 2.77
N PRO A 124 5.27 23.84 3.03
CA PRO A 124 4.74 23.08 4.16
C PRO A 124 4.89 23.83 5.49
N ALA A 125 4.01 23.53 6.45
CA ALA A 125 4.12 24.10 7.79
C ALA A 125 5.47 23.74 8.45
N GLY A 126 6.10 24.70 9.12
CA GLY A 126 7.40 24.51 9.77
C GLY A 126 8.19 25.81 9.95
N GLU A 127 9.43 25.66 10.40
CA GLU A 127 10.39 26.76 10.52
C GLU A 127 11.36 26.79 9.32
N TYR A 128 11.69 28.00 8.87
CA TYR A 128 12.55 28.26 7.71
C TYR A 128 13.58 29.33 8.02
N ASP A 129 14.84 29.11 7.64
CA ASP A 129 15.95 30.05 7.82
C ASP A 129 16.24 30.83 6.53
N ILE A 130 16.25 32.17 6.65
CA ILE A 130 16.56 33.09 5.55
C ILE A 130 18.01 33.54 5.63
N TRP A 131 18.73 33.40 4.51
CA TRP A 131 20.12 33.78 4.35
C TRP A 131 20.31 34.77 3.21
N PHE A 132 21.25 35.69 3.36
CA PHE A 132 21.80 36.53 2.30
C PHE A 132 23.19 36.02 1.98
N LEU A 133 23.43 35.62 0.74
CA LEU A 133 24.58 34.83 0.30
C LEU A 133 25.36 35.54 -0.80
N ALA A 134 26.68 35.39 -0.78
CA ALA A 134 27.59 36.11 -1.66
C ALA A 134 27.84 35.38 -2.99
N THR A 135 27.84 36.15 -4.10
CA THR A 135 28.55 35.80 -5.34
C THR A 135 28.27 34.40 -5.93
N ASP A 136 27.00 33.98 -6.02
CA ASP A 136 26.57 32.65 -6.50
C ASP A 136 27.11 31.47 -5.67
N GLY A 137 27.67 31.77 -4.49
CA GLY A 137 28.16 30.80 -3.52
C GLY A 137 27.34 30.81 -2.23
N TYR A 138 27.85 30.12 -1.22
CA TYR A 138 27.17 29.89 0.06
C TYR A 138 27.80 30.65 1.25
N ASP A 139 28.72 31.58 0.98
CA ASP A 139 29.30 32.45 2.01
C ASP A 139 28.23 33.46 2.49
N ALA A 140 27.91 33.41 3.79
CA ALA A 140 26.87 34.25 4.38
C ALA A 140 27.29 35.71 4.54
N LEU A 141 26.55 36.61 3.87
CA LEU A 141 26.59 38.05 4.10
C LEU A 141 25.74 38.45 5.32
N ALA A 142 24.59 37.79 5.50
CA ALA A 142 23.72 37.93 6.68
C ALA A 142 22.83 36.69 6.86
N GLY A 143 22.42 36.41 8.11
CA GLY A 143 21.57 35.26 8.45
C GLY A 143 22.20 34.33 9.52
N PRO A 144 21.49 33.28 9.95
CA PRO A 144 20.11 32.97 9.55
C PRO A 144 19.10 33.91 10.23
N TYR A 145 17.98 34.15 9.55
CA TYR A 145 16.78 34.73 10.17
C TYR A 145 15.62 33.75 10.04
N THR A 146 15.19 33.18 11.16
CA THR A 146 14.13 32.17 11.18
C THR A 146 12.75 32.81 11.06
N ILE A 147 11.90 32.21 10.22
CA ILE A 147 10.45 32.47 10.14
C ILE A 147 9.68 31.18 10.42
N THR A 148 8.44 31.31 10.88
CA THR A 148 7.49 30.19 10.98
C THR A 148 6.43 30.32 9.90
N VAL A 149 6.16 29.23 9.17
CA VAL A 149 5.02 29.09 8.26
C VAL A 149 4.02 28.13 8.92
N ALA A 150 2.80 28.59 9.14
CA ALA A 150 1.67 27.76 9.57
C ALA A 150 0.92 27.21 8.35
N ALA A 151 0.22 26.09 8.52
CA ALA A 151 -0.67 25.55 7.50
C ALA A 151 -1.77 26.55 7.10
N ASP A 152 -2.16 26.58 5.82
CA ASP A 152 -3.37 27.27 5.37
C ASP A 152 -4.60 26.54 5.95
N PRO A 153 -5.38 27.18 6.85
CA PRO A 153 -6.53 26.54 7.49
C PRO A 153 -7.71 26.28 6.53
N THR A 154 -7.60 26.70 5.27
CA THR A 154 -8.60 26.45 4.22
C THR A 154 -8.20 25.35 3.24
N LYS A 155 -6.96 24.85 3.28
CA LYS A 155 -6.49 23.71 2.49
C LYS A 155 -6.39 22.44 3.35
N PRO A 156 -6.74 21.26 2.82
CA PRO A 156 -6.45 19.99 3.48
C PRO A 156 -4.97 19.90 3.88
N GLN A 157 -4.69 19.16 4.95
CA GLN A 157 -3.32 18.91 5.44
C GLN A 157 -3.08 17.39 5.48
N PRO A 158 -1.81 16.95 5.37
CA PRO A 158 -1.45 15.57 5.67
C PRO A 158 -1.92 15.19 7.08
N GLY A 159 -2.59 14.05 7.20
CA GLY A 159 -3.14 13.57 8.46
C GLY A 159 -2.07 12.92 9.36
N ASP A 160 -2.53 12.35 10.48
CA ASP A 160 -1.68 11.65 11.44
C ASP A 160 -1.61 10.14 11.13
N PRO A 161 -0.44 9.60 10.72
CA PRO A 161 -0.25 8.17 10.51
C PRO A 161 -0.18 7.36 11.80
N SER A 162 -0.08 8.02 12.96
CA SER A 162 -0.11 7.42 14.29
C SER A 162 -1.45 7.58 15.02
N ALA A 163 -2.48 8.10 14.34
CA ALA A 163 -3.83 8.12 14.87
C ALA A 163 -4.33 6.69 15.15
N ALA A 164 -5.06 6.54 16.27
CA ALA A 164 -5.60 5.25 16.67
C ALA A 164 -6.72 4.79 15.72
N VAL A 165 -6.74 3.49 15.43
CA VAL A 165 -7.84 2.83 14.72
C VAL A 165 -8.78 2.25 15.78
N GLU A 166 -10.02 2.74 15.84
CA GLU A 166 -11.06 2.27 16.77
C GLU A 166 -12.27 1.79 15.95
N ILE A 167 -12.28 0.51 15.58
CA ILE A 167 -13.34 -0.12 14.79
C ILE A 167 -14.06 -1.15 15.68
N ASP A 168 -15.40 -1.19 15.61
CA ASP A 168 -16.19 -2.24 16.27
C ASP A 168 -15.89 -3.59 15.59
N PRO A 169 -15.46 -4.64 16.32
CA PRO A 169 -15.05 -5.90 15.71
C PRO A 169 -16.18 -6.56 14.91
N VAL A 170 -15.89 -6.83 13.64
CA VAL A 170 -16.70 -7.72 12.80
C VAL A 170 -16.56 -9.15 13.34
N ALA A 171 -17.65 -9.92 13.33
CA ALA A 171 -17.64 -11.31 13.75
C ALA A 171 -18.31 -12.18 12.69
N THR A 172 -17.68 -13.30 12.35
CA THR A 172 -18.17 -14.31 11.42
C THR A 172 -18.32 -15.66 12.12
N SER A 173 -18.92 -16.62 11.43
CA SER A 173 -19.01 -18.01 11.88
C SER A 173 -19.06 -18.93 10.67
N ILE A 174 -18.95 -20.24 10.88
CA ILE A 174 -19.10 -21.25 9.81
C ILE A 174 -20.38 -21.08 8.98
N GLU A 175 -21.45 -20.49 9.54
CA GLU A 175 -22.69 -20.18 8.80
C GLU A 175 -22.53 -19.09 7.74
N THR A 176 -21.49 -18.24 7.82
CA THR A 176 -21.25 -17.10 6.93
C THR A 176 -19.89 -17.14 6.21
N ASP A 177 -18.85 -17.65 6.87
CA ASP A 177 -17.50 -17.74 6.32
C ASP A 177 -17.16 -19.14 5.78
N GLY A 178 -17.95 -20.16 6.13
CA GLY A 178 -17.73 -21.56 5.74
C GLY A 178 -16.51 -22.22 6.38
N VAL A 179 -15.80 -21.54 7.30
CA VAL A 179 -14.53 -22.00 7.84
C VAL A 179 -14.75 -22.88 9.07
N ILE A 180 -14.30 -24.13 8.97
CA ILE A 180 -14.45 -25.15 10.00
C ILE A 180 -13.39 -24.97 11.09
N VAL A 181 -12.14 -24.73 10.68
CA VAL A 181 -10.98 -24.49 11.55
C VAL A 181 -10.08 -23.44 10.92
N ARG A 182 -9.59 -22.51 11.74
CA ARG A 182 -8.47 -21.60 11.45
C ARG A 182 -7.37 -21.88 12.46
N GLU A 183 -6.14 -22.06 12.00
CA GLU A 183 -4.96 -22.28 12.84
C GLU A 183 -3.82 -21.34 12.42
N GLY A 184 -3.35 -20.55 13.39
CA GLY A 184 -2.11 -19.79 13.28
C GLY A 184 -1.09 -20.34 14.27
N PHE A 185 0.19 -20.10 14.02
CA PHE A 185 1.24 -20.62 14.90
C PHE A 185 1.57 -19.66 16.06
N GLN A 186 2.19 -20.21 17.11
CA GLN A 186 2.74 -19.46 18.23
C GLN A 186 4.17 -19.91 18.48
N THR A 187 5.02 -19.02 19.01
CA THR A 187 6.38 -19.40 19.38
C THR A 187 6.35 -20.44 20.52
N GLU A 188 7.43 -21.21 20.66
CA GLU A 188 7.66 -22.22 21.70
C GLU A 188 6.95 -23.59 21.55
N SER A 189 5.75 -23.70 20.98
CA SER A 189 5.06 -25.00 20.82
C SER A 189 4.09 -25.10 19.64
N ALA A 190 3.82 -26.33 19.20
CA ALA A 190 2.73 -26.60 18.27
C ALA A 190 1.36 -26.25 18.88
N PRO A 191 0.33 -25.92 18.07
CA PRO A 191 -1.03 -25.68 18.57
C PRO A 191 -1.65 -26.90 19.26
N GLU A 192 -2.76 -26.71 19.98
CA GLU A 192 -3.38 -27.80 20.74
C GLU A 192 -3.84 -28.94 19.81
N GLY A 193 -3.45 -30.17 20.13
CA GLY A 193 -3.76 -31.35 19.32
C GLY A 193 -2.86 -31.58 18.10
N TRP A 194 -2.00 -30.62 17.74
CA TRP A 194 -0.99 -30.79 16.68
C TRP A 194 0.26 -31.51 17.20
N SER A 195 1.01 -32.17 16.31
CA SER A 195 2.28 -32.81 16.64
C SER A 195 3.37 -32.57 15.59
N VAL A 196 4.63 -32.56 16.04
CA VAL A 196 5.80 -32.57 15.18
C VAL A 196 6.58 -33.85 15.45
N ASP A 197 6.77 -34.66 14.41
CA ASP A 197 7.64 -35.83 14.40
C ASP A 197 8.90 -35.53 13.57
N SER A 198 10.05 -36.05 13.99
CA SER A 198 11.31 -35.95 13.23
C SER A 198 12.32 -37.03 13.62
N ASP A 199 13.13 -37.45 12.64
CA ASP A 199 14.28 -38.36 12.82
C ASP A 199 15.58 -37.62 13.22
N ALA A 200 15.57 -36.28 13.28
CA ALA A 200 16.73 -35.48 13.66
C ALA A 200 17.02 -35.52 15.17
N ALA A 201 18.25 -35.17 15.55
CA ALA A 201 18.61 -35.05 16.97
C ALA A 201 18.08 -33.73 17.57
N ASP A 202 17.43 -33.82 18.74
CA ASP A 202 16.71 -32.77 19.51
C ASP A 202 17.41 -31.42 19.79
N SER A 203 18.62 -31.17 19.25
CA SER A 203 19.45 -30.00 19.56
C SER A 203 19.90 -29.16 18.36
N ALA A 204 19.45 -29.48 17.14
CA ALA A 204 19.74 -28.66 15.96
C ALA A 204 18.63 -27.61 15.74
N ALA A 205 19.00 -26.33 15.58
CA ALA A 205 18.05 -25.30 15.17
C ALA A 205 17.46 -25.65 13.79
N TYR A 206 16.15 -25.53 13.61
CA TYR A 206 15.45 -25.99 12.40
C TYR A 206 15.63 -27.49 12.08
N GLY A 207 15.98 -28.32 13.08
CA GLY A 207 16.11 -29.77 12.95
C GLY A 207 14.79 -30.53 12.72
N ALA A 208 13.65 -29.85 12.88
CA ALA A 208 12.30 -30.33 12.61
C ALA A 208 11.44 -29.14 12.19
N TRP A 209 10.14 -29.35 11.91
CA TRP A 209 9.18 -28.25 11.87
C TRP A 209 9.30 -27.40 13.14
N THR A 210 9.64 -26.13 12.97
CA THR A 210 10.02 -25.19 14.03
C THR A 210 9.15 -23.94 13.93
N PHE A 211 8.52 -23.54 15.03
CA PHE A 211 7.71 -22.33 15.10
C PHE A 211 8.59 -21.12 15.41
N THR A 212 8.58 -20.12 14.54
CA THR A 212 9.52 -18.97 14.55
C THR A 212 8.88 -17.73 13.92
N THR A 213 9.46 -16.55 14.11
CA THR A 213 9.02 -15.32 13.43
C THR A 213 9.77 -15.11 12.10
N ARG A 214 9.20 -14.32 11.16
CA ARG A 214 9.91 -13.92 9.93
C ARG A 214 11.25 -13.24 10.25
N ALA A 215 11.26 -12.42 11.30
CA ALA A 215 12.45 -11.69 11.74
C ALA A 215 13.55 -12.64 12.25
N ASP A 216 13.23 -13.64 13.08
CA ASP A 216 14.22 -14.58 13.59
C ASP A 216 14.70 -15.59 12.55
N TRP A 217 13.82 -16.01 11.62
CA TRP A 217 14.19 -16.92 10.54
C TRP A 217 15.18 -16.31 9.54
N THR A 218 15.04 -15.00 9.26
CA THR A 218 15.88 -14.24 8.33
C THR A 218 17.13 -13.61 8.98
N ARG A 219 17.19 -13.54 10.32
CA ARG A 219 18.17 -12.76 11.10
C ARG A 219 19.64 -13.02 10.74
N THR A 220 19.98 -14.23 10.32
CA THR A 220 21.36 -14.65 9.97
C THR A 220 21.56 -14.89 8.48
N ILE A 221 20.50 -15.20 7.74
CA ILE A 221 20.51 -15.53 6.32
C ILE A 221 19.13 -15.21 5.75
N ASP A 222 19.08 -14.39 4.72
CA ASP A 222 17.84 -14.18 3.97
C ASP A 222 17.70 -15.28 2.92
N GLU A 223 18.41 -15.18 1.79
CA GLU A 223 18.31 -16.12 0.66
C GLU A 223 16.84 -16.39 0.30
N MET A 224 16.09 -15.29 0.09
CA MET A 224 14.67 -15.18 -0.24
C MET A 224 13.64 -15.48 0.87
N ARG A 225 14.06 -15.89 2.09
CA ARG A 225 13.15 -16.16 3.22
C ARG A 225 12.27 -14.96 3.60
N GLY A 226 12.82 -13.75 3.57
CA GLY A 226 12.12 -12.50 3.86
C GLY A 226 11.00 -12.15 2.88
N ARG A 227 11.02 -12.74 1.68
CA ARG A 227 9.93 -12.62 0.70
C ARG A 227 8.66 -13.38 1.13
N PHE A 228 8.67 -14.18 2.20
CA PHE A 228 7.43 -14.71 2.78
C PHE A 228 6.73 -13.60 3.57
N ALA A 229 6.01 -12.74 2.86
CA ALA A 229 5.42 -11.49 3.37
C ALA A 229 4.05 -11.68 4.05
N ARG A 230 3.35 -12.77 3.70
CA ARG A 230 1.98 -13.07 4.11
C ARG A 230 1.77 -13.42 5.59
N PRO A 231 2.70 -14.11 6.30
CA PRO A 231 2.50 -14.52 7.69
C PRO A 231 2.09 -13.38 8.63
N LEU A 232 1.35 -13.74 9.67
CA LEU A 232 0.88 -12.77 10.65
C LEU A 232 2.00 -12.35 11.61
N ASP A 233 2.63 -13.32 12.28
CA ASP A 233 3.74 -13.12 13.22
C ASP A 233 4.64 -14.37 13.31
N THR A 234 4.09 -15.46 13.85
CA THR A 234 4.76 -16.76 13.91
C THR A 234 4.34 -17.65 12.74
N LEU A 235 5.30 -18.37 12.16
CA LEU A 235 5.12 -19.36 11.10
C LEU A 235 5.81 -20.68 11.47
N ALA A 236 5.40 -21.78 10.82
CA ALA A 236 6.10 -23.07 10.91
C ALA A 236 7.14 -23.19 9.79
N VAL A 237 8.36 -23.64 10.13
CA VAL A 237 9.51 -23.74 9.21
C VAL A 237 10.19 -25.10 9.29
N ALA A 238 10.44 -25.73 8.15
CA ALA A 238 11.45 -26.78 7.98
C ALA A 238 12.58 -26.26 7.07
N ASP A 239 13.80 -26.13 7.58
CA ASP A 239 14.93 -25.47 6.88
C ASP A 239 16.21 -26.31 6.96
N ALA A 240 16.43 -27.14 5.93
CA ALA A 240 17.57 -28.05 5.85
C ALA A 240 18.92 -27.33 5.63
N GLN A 241 18.86 -26.07 5.19
CA GLN A 241 20.04 -25.23 5.04
C GLN A 241 20.53 -24.75 6.42
N GLN A 242 19.62 -24.25 7.26
CA GLN A 242 19.95 -23.74 8.59
C GLN A 242 20.15 -24.86 9.63
N SER A 243 19.50 -26.02 9.48
CA SER A 243 19.77 -27.19 10.32
C SER A 243 21.18 -27.76 10.12
N GLY A 244 21.76 -27.57 8.93
CA GLY A 244 23.07 -28.10 8.55
C GLY A 244 23.10 -29.63 8.37
N GLY A 245 21.94 -30.27 8.33
CA GLY A 245 21.78 -31.72 8.23
C GLY A 245 20.65 -32.10 7.26
N ALA A 246 20.53 -33.39 6.98
CA ALA A 246 19.35 -33.90 6.29
C ALA A 246 18.14 -33.81 7.25
N LEU A 247 16.97 -33.51 6.69
CA LEU A 247 15.72 -33.45 7.44
C LEU A 247 14.78 -34.55 6.97
N ASP A 248 14.08 -35.15 7.92
CA ASP A 248 12.85 -35.90 7.70
C ASP A 248 11.93 -35.54 8.87
N THR A 249 10.87 -34.81 8.59
CA THR A 249 9.98 -34.25 9.63
C THR A 249 8.55 -34.10 9.12
N THR A 250 7.59 -34.37 10.00
CA THR A 250 6.16 -34.26 9.70
C THR A 250 5.47 -33.41 10.75
N LEU A 251 4.76 -32.38 10.31
CA LEU A 251 3.79 -31.64 11.12
C LEU A 251 2.42 -32.27 10.88
N THR A 252 1.66 -32.56 11.93
CA THR A 252 0.33 -33.19 11.84
C THR A 252 -0.70 -32.32 12.58
N SER A 253 -1.86 -32.11 11.97
CA SER A 253 -2.94 -31.31 12.55
C SER A 253 -3.70 -32.02 13.67
N ALA A 254 -4.41 -31.25 14.48
CA ALA A 254 -5.55 -31.77 15.22
C ALA A 254 -6.62 -32.35 14.25
N PRO A 255 -7.46 -33.30 14.69
CA PRO A 255 -8.59 -33.79 13.89
C PRO A 255 -9.65 -32.71 13.67
N VAL A 256 -10.02 -32.49 12.40
CA VAL A 256 -11.07 -31.56 11.96
C VAL A 256 -12.35 -32.35 11.69
N ALA A 257 -13.50 -31.86 12.17
CA ALA A 257 -14.80 -32.49 11.91
C ALA A 257 -15.24 -32.26 10.45
N VAL A 258 -15.67 -33.33 9.77
CA VAL A 258 -16.09 -33.31 8.35
C VAL A 258 -17.41 -34.06 8.10
N ASP A 259 -18.10 -34.49 9.17
CA ASP A 259 -19.37 -35.21 9.11
C ASP A 259 -20.39 -34.55 8.16
N GLY A 260 -20.87 -35.30 7.17
CA GLY A 260 -21.94 -34.87 6.25
C GLY A 260 -21.51 -33.99 5.07
N LEU A 261 -20.24 -33.56 5.01
CA LEU A 261 -19.70 -32.81 3.87
C LEU A 261 -19.43 -33.74 2.68
N ALA A 262 -19.57 -33.22 1.46
CA ALA A 262 -19.17 -33.93 0.24
C ALA A 262 -17.67 -33.76 -0.04
N SER A 263 -17.14 -32.58 0.26
CA SER A 263 -15.73 -32.21 0.11
C SER A 263 -15.35 -31.12 1.13
N VAL A 264 -14.05 -30.95 1.38
CA VAL A 264 -13.48 -29.83 2.13
C VAL A 264 -12.37 -29.16 1.33
N ARG A 265 -12.16 -27.87 1.56
CA ARG A 265 -11.06 -27.09 1.00
C ARG A 265 -10.02 -26.86 2.08
N LEU A 266 -8.80 -27.31 1.86
CA LEU A 266 -7.63 -26.97 2.69
C LEU A 266 -6.93 -25.77 2.05
N SER A 267 -6.72 -24.71 2.82
CA SER A 267 -5.86 -23.59 2.43
C SER A 267 -4.75 -23.34 3.45
N PHE A 268 -3.58 -22.92 3.00
CA PHE A 268 -2.52 -22.42 3.88
C PHE A 268 -1.55 -21.52 3.12
N ASP A 269 -1.01 -20.50 3.79
CA ASP A 269 0.07 -19.69 3.26
C ASP A 269 1.36 -20.54 3.27
N SER A 270 2.12 -20.50 2.17
CA SER A 270 3.21 -21.44 1.85
C SER A 270 4.34 -20.74 1.14
N HIS A 271 5.57 -21.08 1.52
CA HIS A 271 6.77 -20.55 0.90
C HIS A 271 7.80 -21.68 0.77
N TYR A 272 7.80 -22.32 -0.41
CA TYR A 272 8.62 -23.48 -0.73
C TYR A 272 9.72 -23.10 -1.70
N ARG A 273 10.99 -23.29 -1.29
CA ARG A 273 12.13 -23.13 -2.18
C ARG A 273 12.71 -24.50 -2.49
N GLY A 274 12.63 -24.95 -3.74
CA GLY A 274 13.01 -26.31 -4.13
C GLY A 274 14.52 -26.56 -4.25
N ALA A 275 14.92 -27.84 -4.16
CA ALA A 275 16.23 -28.36 -4.52
C ALA A 275 16.17 -29.87 -4.81
N ALA A 276 17.05 -30.37 -5.68
CA ALA A 276 17.21 -31.79 -5.92
C ALA A 276 17.41 -32.59 -4.61
N GLY A 277 16.61 -33.66 -4.43
CA GLY A 277 16.61 -34.45 -3.19
C GLY A 277 15.78 -33.86 -2.05
N GLN A 278 15.00 -32.81 -2.31
CA GLN A 278 14.00 -32.25 -1.40
C GLN A 278 12.59 -32.62 -1.85
N THR A 279 11.68 -32.84 -0.90
CA THR A 279 10.26 -33.06 -1.14
C THR A 279 9.45 -32.47 0.00
N GLY A 280 8.48 -31.62 -0.32
CA GLY A 280 7.34 -31.30 0.55
C GLY A 280 6.10 -32.07 0.09
N VAL A 281 5.37 -32.70 1.01
CA VAL A 281 4.13 -33.44 0.71
C VAL A 281 3.04 -33.03 1.69
N VAL A 282 1.81 -32.85 1.21
CA VAL A 282 0.63 -32.77 2.08
C VAL A 282 -0.20 -34.04 1.93
N ARG A 283 -0.61 -34.62 3.06
CA ARG A 283 -1.55 -35.74 3.10
C ARG A 283 -2.80 -35.43 3.91
N VAL A 284 -3.83 -36.23 3.68
CA VAL A 284 -5.06 -36.29 4.49
C VAL A 284 -5.34 -37.73 4.91
N SER A 285 -5.72 -37.96 6.16
CA SER A 285 -6.26 -39.24 6.65
C SER A 285 -7.66 -39.00 7.22
N PHE A 286 -8.61 -39.86 6.85
CA PHE A 286 -9.98 -39.84 7.37
C PHE A 286 -10.15 -40.92 8.44
N ASP A 287 -10.67 -40.56 9.62
CA ASP A 287 -10.92 -41.44 10.77
C ASP A 287 -9.77 -42.39 11.16
N GLY A 288 -8.52 -41.93 10.98
CA GLY A 288 -7.31 -42.71 11.24
C GLY A 288 -7.05 -43.83 10.21
N GLY A 289 -7.66 -43.74 9.03
CA GLY A 289 -7.43 -44.62 7.89
C GLY A 289 -6.11 -44.36 7.14
N GLU A 290 -5.96 -45.00 5.98
CA GLU A 290 -4.80 -44.81 5.09
C GLU A 290 -4.75 -43.37 4.58
N SER A 291 -3.56 -42.75 4.66
CA SER A 291 -3.36 -41.35 4.25
C SER A 291 -3.24 -41.22 2.73
N THR A 292 -3.99 -40.28 2.16
CA THR A 292 -3.95 -39.95 0.73
C THR A 292 -3.08 -38.71 0.50
N GLU A 293 -2.24 -38.74 -0.53
CA GLU A 293 -1.43 -37.59 -0.97
C GLU A 293 -2.29 -36.58 -1.73
N ILE A 294 -2.24 -35.30 -1.33
CA ILE A 294 -3.04 -34.22 -1.93
C ILE A 294 -2.21 -33.06 -2.49
N LEU A 295 -0.95 -32.91 -2.07
CA LEU A 295 0.03 -32.00 -2.66
C LEU A 295 1.42 -32.63 -2.66
N ARG A 296 2.22 -32.35 -3.69
CA ARG A 296 3.63 -32.70 -3.82
C ARG A 296 4.41 -31.52 -4.40
N LEU A 297 5.50 -31.15 -3.72
CA LEU A 297 6.43 -30.09 -4.07
C LEU A 297 7.85 -30.68 -4.11
N ASP A 298 8.39 -30.91 -5.30
CA ASP A 298 9.70 -31.50 -5.56
C ASP A 298 10.19 -31.12 -6.97
N SER A 299 11.38 -31.56 -7.37
CA SER A 299 11.98 -31.20 -8.67
C SER A 299 11.23 -31.75 -9.90
N GLU A 300 10.15 -32.53 -9.75
CA GLU A 300 9.25 -32.89 -10.85
C GLU A 300 8.04 -31.93 -10.97
N SER A 301 7.70 -31.23 -9.89
CA SER A 301 6.52 -30.38 -9.76
C SER A 301 6.83 -28.87 -9.63
N VAL A 302 8.04 -28.50 -9.24
CA VAL A 302 8.48 -27.10 -9.09
C VAL A 302 9.87 -26.86 -9.70
N THR A 303 10.18 -25.60 -10.00
CA THR A 303 11.53 -25.19 -10.41
C THR A 303 12.48 -25.08 -9.22
N ASP A 304 13.50 -25.95 -9.17
CA ASP A 304 14.58 -25.89 -8.17
C ASP A 304 15.19 -24.48 -8.05
N GLY A 305 15.38 -24.01 -6.81
CA GLY A 305 16.04 -22.74 -6.50
C GLY A 305 15.13 -21.50 -6.57
N TYR A 306 14.23 -21.40 -7.55
CA TYR A 306 13.20 -20.35 -7.60
C TYR A 306 12.05 -20.79 -8.51
N ASP A 307 10.89 -21.04 -7.90
CA ASP A 307 9.63 -21.20 -8.59
C ASP A 307 8.72 -20.04 -8.18
N ALA A 308 8.50 -19.10 -9.10
CA ALA A 308 7.77 -17.87 -8.83
C ALA A 308 6.38 -18.12 -8.24
N ARG A 309 5.73 -19.24 -8.59
CA ARG A 309 4.40 -19.58 -8.10
C ARG A 309 4.41 -20.18 -6.69
N GLN A 310 5.48 -20.85 -6.26
CA GLN A 310 5.53 -21.54 -4.96
C GLN A 310 6.20 -20.72 -3.84
N MET A 311 6.74 -19.55 -4.20
CA MET A 311 7.22 -18.53 -3.28
C MET A 311 6.05 -17.65 -2.83
N ASN A 312 5.79 -17.55 -1.52
CA ASN A 312 4.79 -16.65 -0.93
C ASN A 312 3.34 -16.91 -1.43
N TYR A 313 2.97 -18.17 -1.63
CA TYR A 313 1.71 -18.62 -2.23
C TYR A 313 0.70 -19.09 -1.19
N ALA A 314 -0.59 -18.85 -1.40
CA ALA A 314 -1.63 -19.64 -0.72
C ALA A 314 -1.88 -20.94 -1.50
N GLN A 315 -1.57 -22.07 -0.88
CA GLN A 315 -2.05 -23.36 -1.37
C GLN A 315 -3.57 -23.41 -1.16
N ASP A 316 -4.27 -24.03 -2.11
CA ASP A 316 -5.72 -24.14 -2.14
C ASP A 316 -6.09 -25.47 -2.78
N ILE A 317 -6.61 -26.40 -1.97
CA ILE A 317 -6.75 -27.81 -2.32
C ILE A 317 -8.13 -28.31 -1.89
N VAL A 318 -8.96 -28.69 -2.85
CA VAL A 318 -10.23 -29.39 -2.57
C VAL A 318 -10.00 -30.88 -2.45
N VAL A 319 -10.59 -31.49 -1.42
CA VAL A 319 -10.46 -32.91 -1.06
C VAL A 319 -11.85 -33.51 -0.89
N ASP A 320 -12.14 -34.58 -1.63
CA ASP A 320 -13.39 -35.36 -1.48
C ASP A 320 -13.45 -36.04 -0.10
N VAL A 321 -14.58 -35.90 0.59
CA VAL A 321 -14.82 -36.52 1.91
C VAL A 321 -15.55 -37.86 1.73
N PRO A 322 -15.02 -39.00 2.23
CA PRO A 322 -15.66 -40.31 2.12
C PRO A 322 -17.07 -40.37 2.76
N ASP A 323 -17.91 -41.29 2.28
CA ASP A 323 -19.34 -41.36 2.65
C ASP A 323 -19.61 -41.48 4.16
N ASP A 324 -18.78 -42.23 4.89
CA ASP A 324 -18.94 -42.46 6.34
C ASP A 324 -17.88 -41.71 7.18
N ALA A 325 -17.14 -40.76 6.61
CA ALA A 325 -16.06 -40.05 7.30
C ALA A 325 -16.58 -38.96 8.25
N GLY A 326 -16.13 -38.99 9.51
CA GLY A 326 -16.45 -37.95 10.51
C GLY A 326 -15.30 -36.99 10.80
N SER A 327 -14.05 -37.44 10.68
CA SER A 327 -12.86 -36.64 10.97
C SER A 327 -11.80 -36.70 9.87
N ALA A 328 -11.11 -35.58 9.65
CA ALA A 328 -9.96 -35.45 8.77
C ALA A 328 -8.73 -34.97 9.56
N VAL A 329 -7.57 -35.57 9.33
CA VAL A 329 -6.27 -35.13 9.86
C VAL A 329 -5.35 -34.84 8.67
N PHE A 330 -4.72 -33.67 8.67
CA PHE A 330 -3.78 -33.25 7.64
C PHE A 330 -2.35 -33.35 8.14
N SER A 331 -1.41 -33.67 7.25
CA SER A 331 0.02 -33.67 7.58
C SER A 331 0.89 -33.04 6.49
N TRP A 332 1.94 -32.34 6.91
CA TRP A 332 2.94 -31.69 6.06
C TRP A 332 4.28 -32.41 6.29
N GLU A 333 4.65 -33.28 5.36
CA GLU A 333 5.88 -34.06 5.37
C GLU A 333 6.97 -33.28 4.62
N PHE A 334 8.15 -33.10 5.22
CA PHE A 334 9.31 -32.49 4.57
C PHE A 334 10.52 -33.40 4.72
N THR A 335 11.01 -33.90 3.59
CA THR A 335 12.23 -34.71 3.50
C THR A 335 13.26 -33.99 2.63
N ALA A 336 14.50 -33.88 3.09
CA ALA A 336 15.53 -33.10 2.42
C ALA A 336 16.96 -33.61 2.69
N GLU A 337 17.82 -33.63 1.66
CA GLU A 337 19.26 -33.86 1.85
C GLU A 337 19.95 -32.69 2.59
N ALA A 338 21.12 -32.96 3.18
CA ALA A 338 21.86 -31.95 3.95
C ALA A 338 22.33 -30.77 3.08
N GLY A 339 21.94 -29.55 3.45
CA GLY A 339 22.24 -28.35 2.67
C GLY A 339 21.32 -28.14 1.47
N ALA A 340 20.17 -28.82 1.42
CA ALA A 340 19.03 -28.43 0.61
C ALA A 340 18.44 -27.08 1.09
N ARG A 341 17.19 -26.80 0.72
CA ARG A 341 16.51 -25.53 0.97
C ARG A 341 15.50 -25.70 2.10
N TYR A 342 14.29 -25.17 1.93
CA TYR A 342 13.34 -24.97 3.02
C TYR A 342 11.89 -24.95 2.53
N TRP A 343 10.98 -25.20 3.46
CA TRP A 343 9.55 -24.96 3.34
C TRP A 343 9.05 -24.26 4.61
N ALA A 344 8.27 -23.20 4.42
CA ALA A 344 7.58 -22.51 5.50
C ALA A 344 6.07 -22.48 5.21
N ILE A 345 5.25 -22.56 6.26
CA ILE A 345 3.79 -22.43 6.18
C ILE A 345 3.23 -21.58 7.33
N ASP A 346 2.07 -20.95 7.10
CA ASP A 346 1.27 -20.24 8.12
C ASP A 346 -0.22 -20.29 7.76
N SER A 347 -1.09 -19.86 8.69
CA SER A 347 -2.52 -19.61 8.47
C SER A 347 -3.25 -20.78 7.80
N VAL A 348 -3.16 -21.96 8.42
CA VAL A 348 -3.84 -23.16 7.94
C VAL A 348 -5.32 -23.03 8.22
N ALA A 349 -6.17 -23.25 7.22
CA ALA A 349 -7.61 -23.26 7.39
C ALA A 349 -8.25 -24.40 6.60
N VAL A 350 -9.32 -24.97 7.17
CA VAL A 350 -10.16 -25.97 6.52
C VAL A 350 -11.56 -25.39 6.39
N HIS A 351 -12.05 -25.34 5.16
CA HIS A 351 -13.31 -24.73 4.78
C HIS A 351 -14.28 -25.78 4.24
N GLN A 352 -15.57 -25.52 4.39
CA GLN A 352 -16.60 -26.05 3.52
C GLN A 352 -16.33 -25.57 2.08
N VAL A 353 -16.69 -26.38 1.08
CA VAL A 353 -16.63 -25.97 -0.32
C VAL A 353 -17.90 -25.19 -0.65
N GLN A 354 -17.78 -23.95 -1.13
CA GLN A 354 -18.92 -23.16 -1.58
C GLN A 354 -19.46 -23.75 -2.89
N LYS A 355 -20.79 -23.84 -3.06
CA LYS A 355 -21.39 -24.28 -4.33
C LYS A 355 -21.02 -23.30 -5.45
N ALA A 356 -20.98 -23.80 -6.69
CA ALA A 356 -20.77 -22.95 -7.87
C ALA A 356 -21.90 -21.91 -8.02
N ALA A 357 -21.55 -20.70 -8.43
CA ALA A 357 -22.53 -19.64 -8.69
C ALA A 357 -23.28 -19.88 -10.01
N ASP A 358 -24.61 -20.03 -9.93
CA ASP A 358 -25.52 -20.19 -11.09
C ASP A 358 -26.13 -18.84 -11.56
N ALA A 359 -25.84 -17.73 -10.87
CA ALA A 359 -26.36 -16.39 -11.17
C ALA A 359 -25.51 -15.66 -12.22
N ALA A 360 -26.10 -14.64 -12.87
CA ALA A 360 -25.32 -13.71 -13.68
C ALA A 360 -24.61 -12.70 -12.76
N PRO A 361 -23.30 -12.43 -12.93
CA PRO A 361 -22.56 -11.51 -12.09
C PRO A 361 -22.81 -10.03 -12.44
N THR A 362 -22.60 -9.16 -11.46
CA THR A 362 -22.29 -7.74 -11.69
C THR A 362 -20.82 -7.66 -12.13
N GLN A 363 -20.55 -7.16 -13.34
CA GLN A 363 -19.22 -7.25 -13.96
C GLN A 363 -18.49 -5.90 -14.05
N ALA A 364 -17.17 -5.95 -13.95
CA ALA A 364 -16.28 -4.82 -14.19
C ALA A 364 -14.97 -5.23 -14.87
N TRP A 365 -14.36 -4.30 -15.62
CA TRP A 365 -13.01 -4.44 -16.19
C TRP A 365 -11.99 -3.72 -15.30
N ILE A 366 -10.78 -4.24 -15.08
CA ILE A 366 -9.75 -3.62 -14.24
C ILE A 366 -8.41 -3.58 -14.95
N MET A 367 -7.78 -2.40 -14.99
CA MET A 367 -6.51 -2.16 -15.66
C MET A 367 -5.68 -1.10 -14.93
N SER A 368 -4.37 -1.13 -15.12
CA SER A 368 -3.42 -0.16 -14.55
C SER A 368 -2.19 -0.05 -15.46
N ASP A 369 -1.32 0.92 -15.19
CA ASP A 369 0.05 0.96 -15.72
C ASP A 369 0.07 0.91 -17.26
N ILE A 370 -0.70 1.83 -17.86
CA ILE A 370 -0.81 2.05 -19.31
C ILE A 370 0.38 2.88 -19.79
N GLN A 371 0.91 3.79 -18.96
CA GLN A 371 2.21 4.45 -19.11
C GLN A 371 2.60 4.85 -20.56
N GLY A 372 1.67 5.49 -21.29
CA GLY A 372 1.92 5.96 -22.66
C GLY A 372 1.73 4.92 -23.76
N HIS A 373 0.99 3.84 -23.49
CA HIS A 373 0.62 2.80 -24.44
C HIS A 373 -0.89 2.83 -24.79
N PRO A 374 -1.40 3.92 -25.42
CA PRO A 374 -2.80 4.04 -25.80
C PRO A 374 -3.23 2.98 -26.82
N GLY A 375 -2.29 2.43 -27.60
CA GLY A 375 -2.55 1.33 -28.52
C GLY A 375 -2.86 0.01 -27.81
N ASP A 376 -2.14 -0.29 -26.72
CA ASP A 376 -2.33 -1.52 -25.94
C ASP A 376 -3.63 -1.42 -25.12
N LEU A 377 -3.93 -0.23 -24.56
CA LEU A 377 -5.25 0.10 -24.01
C LEU A 377 -6.38 -0.09 -25.03
N GLN A 378 -6.25 0.46 -26.25
CA GLN A 378 -7.30 0.33 -27.27
C GLN A 378 -7.52 -1.14 -27.69
N HIS A 379 -6.47 -1.95 -27.70
CA HIS A 379 -6.54 -3.38 -27.95
C HIS A 379 -7.30 -4.09 -26.82
N ALA A 380 -6.85 -3.91 -25.57
CA ALA A 380 -7.44 -4.53 -24.39
C ALA A 380 -8.94 -4.18 -24.23
N LEU A 381 -9.36 -2.93 -24.46
CA LEU A 381 -10.78 -2.53 -24.46
C LEU A 381 -11.61 -3.29 -25.50
N GLY A 382 -11.02 -3.66 -26.64
CA GLY A 382 -11.64 -4.51 -27.65
C GLY A 382 -11.86 -5.95 -27.17
N ASP A 383 -10.92 -6.50 -26.41
CA ASP A 383 -11.00 -7.88 -25.90
C ASP A 383 -11.88 -7.99 -24.66
N TYR A 384 -11.79 -7.02 -23.75
CA TYR A 384 -12.74 -6.84 -22.65
C TYR A 384 -14.20 -6.82 -23.13
N SER A 385 -14.48 -6.11 -24.24
CA SER A 385 -15.82 -6.04 -24.83
C SER A 385 -16.34 -7.38 -25.39
N GLN A 386 -15.46 -8.38 -25.52
CA GLN A 386 -15.80 -9.75 -25.93
C GLN A 386 -15.84 -10.71 -24.73
N ILE A 387 -14.99 -10.50 -23.72
CA ILE A 387 -14.87 -11.34 -22.52
C ILE A 387 -15.98 -11.04 -21.51
N ALA A 388 -16.21 -9.76 -21.20
CA ALA A 388 -17.19 -9.29 -20.22
C ALA A 388 -18.06 -8.16 -20.82
N PRO A 389 -18.91 -8.48 -21.83
CA PRO A 389 -19.71 -7.49 -22.58
C PRO A 389 -20.80 -6.79 -21.76
N ASP A 390 -21.21 -7.37 -20.63
CA ASP A 390 -22.28 -6.86 -19.76
C ASP A 390 -21.75 -6.04 -18.57
N ALA A 391 -20.45 -5.69 -18.57
CA ALA A 391 -19.84 -4.85 -17.54
C ALA A 391 -20.44 -3.43 -17.50
N ASP A 392 -20.63 -2.92 -16.28
CA ASP A 392 -21.17 -1.57 -16.06
C ASP A 392 -20.06 -0.53 -15.78
N ALA A 393 -18.87 -0.98 -15.36
CA ALA A 393 -17.71 -0.12 -15.09
C ALA A 393 -16.38 -0.66 -15.64
N MET A 394 -15.46 0.27 -15.95
CA MET A 394 -14.02 0.01 -16.03
C MET A 394 -13.29 0.74 -14.90
N LEU A 395 -12.33 0.07 -14.27
CA LEU A 395 -11.54 0.53 -13.14
C LEU A 395 -10.09 0.74 -13.62
N MET A 396 -9.64 1.98 -13.67
CA MET A 396 -8.27 2.38 -14.05
C MET A 396 -7.48 2.71 -12.78
N VAL A 397 -6.56 1.84 -12.38
CA VAL A 397 -5.92 1.86 -11.05
C VAL A 397 -4.59 2.64 -11.04
N GLY A 398 -4.54 3.75 -11.77
CA GLY A 398 -3.38 4.65 -11.88
C GLY A 398 -2.44 4.38 -13.06
N ASP A 399 -1.45 5.27 -13.22
CA ASP A 399 -0.45 5.25 -14.29
C ASP A 399 -1.07 5.11 -15.70
N ILE A 400 -2.13 5.88 -15.93
CA ILE A 400 -2.94 5.91 -17.16
C ILE A 400 -2.15 6.59 -18.29
N VAL A 401 -1.31 7.56 -17.94
CA VAL A 401 -0.44 8.34 -18.85
C VAL A 401 1.03 8.08 -18.53
N ASN A 402 1.95 8.40 -19.44
CA ASN A 402 3.40 8.23 -19.20
C ASN A 402 4.02 9.35 -18.36
N SER A 403 3.53 10.60 -18.44
CA SER A 403 4.04 11.68 -17.59
C SER A 403 3.03 12.76 -17.22
N GLY A 404 1.76 12.65 -17.63
CA GLY A 404 0.72 13.62 -17.26
C GLY A 404 0.68 14.88 -18.12
N THR A 405 1.34 14.90 -19.28
CA THR A 405 1.29 16.04 -20.20
C THR A 405 -0.05 16.15 -20.92
N ASP A 406 -0.43 17.37 -21.33
CA ASP A 406 -1.67 17.60 -22.11
C ASP A 406 -1.76 16.71 -23.38
N GLY A 407 -0.61 16.34 -23.96
CA GLY A 407 -0.52 15.48 -25.14
C GLY A 407 -0.84 14.02 -24.84
N GLU A 408 -0.24 13.45 -23.79
CA GLU A 408 -0.52 12.07 -23.35
C GLU A 408 -1.98 11.92 -22.89
N TRP A 409 -2.52 12.93 -22.20
CA TRP A 409 -3.96 12.94 -21.87
C TRP A 409 -4.85 12.98 -23.14
N GLN A 410 -4.47 13.75 -24.17
CA GLN A 410 -5.21 13.74 -25.44
C GLN A 410 -5.14 12.38 -26.15
N GLU A 411 -4.02 11.65 -26.06
CA GLU A 411 -3.92 10.30 -26.59
C GLU A 411 -4.86 9.32 -25.89
N ILE A 412 -5.05 9.45 -24.56
CA ILE A 412 -6.05 8.68 -23.81
C ILE A 412 -7.47 9.08 -24.21
N TYR A 413 -7.79 10.38 -24.30
CA TYR A 413 -9.10 10.84 -24.76
C TYR A 413 -9.42 10.34 -26.18
N ASP A 414 -8.45 10.32 -27.10
CA ASP A 414 -8.61 9.79 -28.46
C ASP A 414 -8.97 8.28 -28.45
N VAL A 415 -8.43 7.49 -27.52
CA VAL A 415 -8.81 6.07 -27.32
C VAL A 415 -10.21 5.95 -26.76
N MET A 416 -10.56 6.75 -25.75
CA MET A 416 -11.88 6.73 -25.10
C MET A 416 -13.00 7.12 -26.09
N ASP A 417 -12.77 8.14 -26.93
CA ASP A 417 -13.65 8.54 -28.03
C ASP A 417 -13.77 7.44 -29.10
N ALA A 418 -12.65 6.78 -29.45
CA ALA A 418 -12.63 5.72 -30.47
C ALA A 418 -13.29 4.41 -30.01
N THR A 419 -13.48 4.21 -28.70
CA THR A 419 -14.07 3.00 -28.09
C THR A 419 -15.42 3.24 -27.41
N ASP A 420 -16.00 4.44 -27.54
CA ASP A 420 -17.28 4.86 -26.91
C ASP A 420 -18.45 3.88 -27.15
N GLU A 421 -18.52 3.21 -28.31
CA GLU A 421 -19.58 2.23 -28.61
C GLU A 421 -19.43 0.88 -27.89
N ILE A 422 -18.26 0.58 -27.30
CA ILE A 422 -17.96 -0.72 -26.65
C ILE A 422 -17.62 -0.60 -25.16
N ARG A 423 -17.28 0.60 -24.66
CA ARG A 423 -16.90 0.80 -23.26
C ARG A 423 -18.11 0.67 -22.32
N PRO A 424 -17.93 0.15 -21.09
CA PRO A 424 -18.94 0.21 -20.04
C PRO A 424 -19.33 1.65 -19.71
N ARG A 425 -20.48 1.81 -19.06
CA ARG A 425 -21.09 3.11 -18.73
C ARG A 425 -20.21 3.97 -17.84
N GLN A 426 -19.49 3.37 -16.90
CA GLN A 426 -18.69 4.07 -15.90
C GLN A 426 -17.19 3.91 -16.17
N THR A 427 -16.43 4.99 -16.02
CA THR A 427 -14.97 4.98 -15.90
C THR A 427 -14.61 5.47 -14.51
N ILE A 428 -14.00 4.60 -13.71
CA ILE A 428 -13.59 4.87 -12.32
C ILE A 428 -12.06 4.88 -12.31
N ALA A 429 -11.45 5.98 -11.87
CA ALA A 429 -10.01 6.18 -11.99
C ALA A 429 -9.35 6.57 -10.67
N ALA A 430 -8.29 5.84 -10.28
CA ALA A 430 -7.31 6.23 -9.28
C ALA A 430 -6.12 6.95 -9.96
N ASN A 431 -5.37 7.75 -9.19
CA ASN A 431 -4.13 8.36 -9.67
C ASN A 431 -2.92 7.50 -9.29
N GLY A 432 -1.91 7.42 -10.17
CA GLY A 432 -0.59 6.88 -9.87
C GLY A 432 0.47 7.97 -9.79
N ASN A 433 1.73 7.57 -9.98
CA ASN A 433 2.87 8.48 -10.02
C ASN A 433 3.03 9.15 -11.39
N HIS A 434 2.70 8.48 -12.49
CA HIS A 434 2.94 9.03 -13.82
C HIS A 434 2.01 10.20 -14.15
N GLU A 435 0.83 10.31 -13.52
CA GLU A 435 -0.03 11.49 -13.64
C GLU A 435 0.66 12.79 -13.18
N ARG A 436 1.70 12.74 -12.33
CA ARG A 436 2.28 13.91 -11.65
C ARG A 436 3.64 14.38 -12.17
N TYR A 437 4.20 13.78 -13.22
CA TYR A 437 5.56 14.09 -13.69
C TYR A 437 5.67 15.30 -14.64
N ALA A 438 4.56 15.77 -15.21
CA ALA A 438 4.60 16.83 -16.21
C ALA A 438 4.98 18.19 -15.60
N PRO A 439 5.70 19.05 -16.36
CA PRO A 439 5.98 20.41 -15.93
C PRO A 439 4.71 21.22 -15.65
N GLY A 440 4.68 21.92 -14.53
CA GLY A 440 3.52 22.70 -14.06
C GLY A 440 3.30 22.58 -12.54
N GLY A 441 3.84 21.53 -11.92
CA GLY A 441 3.67 21.27 -10.49
C GLY A 441 2.50 20.34 -10.21
N PHE A 442 2.42 19.87 -8.96
CA PHE A 442 1.45 18.87 -8.52
C PHE A 442 0.00 19.30 -8.79
N ASP A 443 -0.40 20.50 -8.37
CA ASP A 443 -1.76 21.02 -8.53
C ASP A 443 -2.24 21.01 -10.00
N ALA A 444 -1.40 21.45 -10.95
CA ALA A 444 -1.74 21.47 -12.37
C ALA A 444 -1.83 20.06 -12.99
N ASN A 445 -1.10 19.10 -12.43
CA ASN A 445 -1.17 17.71 -12.82
C ASN A 445 -2.42 17.02 -12.26
N MET A 446 -2.77 17.34 -11.01
CA MET A 446 -4.01 16.85 -10.41
C MET A 446 -5.24 17.48 -11.06
N GLU A 447 -5.21 18.76 -11.48
CA GLU A 447 -6.30 19.37 -12.28
C GLU A 447 -6.57 18.59 -13.58
N ARG A 448 -5.53 18.08 -14.26
CA ARG A 448 -5.68 17.23 -15.45
C ARG A 448 -6.28 15.87 -15.12
N PHE A 449 -5.79 15.21 -14.06
CA PHE A 449 -6.35 13.92 -13.60
C PHE A 449 -7.82 14.05 -13.18
N PHE A 450 -8.16 15.10 -12.43
CA PHE A 450 -9.51 15.45 -12.01
C PHE A 450 -10.45 15.74 -13.19
N ALA A 451 -9.95 16.40 -14.24
CA ALA A 451 -10.70 16.57 -15.48
C ALA A 451 -10.99 15.24 -16.20
N PHE A 452 -10.08 14.27 -16.16
CA PHE A 452 -10.28 12.93 -16.72
C PHE A 452 -11.23 12.07 -15.86
N ALA A 453 -11.06 12.11 -14.54
CA ALA A 453 -11.87 11.34 -13.58
C ALA A 453 -13.25 11.97 -13.27
N GLU A 454 -13.59 13.07 -13.94
CA GLU A 454 -14.83 13.86 -13.78
C GLU A 454 -15.20 14.24 -12.31
N ARG A 455 -14.19 14.52 -11.48
CA ARG A 455 -14.33 14.83 -10.04
C ARG A 455 -13.32 15.89 -9.58
N ASP A 456 -13.53 16.49 -8.42
CA ASP A 456 -12.70 17.57 -7.86
C ASP A 456 -11.90 17.19 -6.60
N GLN A 457 -11.84 15.89 -6.27
CA GLN A 457 -11.13 15.32 -5.12
C GLN A 457 -10.56 13.92 -5.42
N GLN A 458 -9.51 13.52 -4.68
CA GLN A 458 -8.79 12.25 -4.92
C GLN A 458 -9.55 10.99 -4.52
N TRP A 459 -10.48 11.10 -3.58
CA TRP A 459 -11.27 10.00 -3.08
C TRP A 459 -12.73 10.14 -3.49
N ALA A 460 -13.39 9.01 -3.71
CA ALA A 460 -14.79 8.96 -4.12
C ALA A 460 -15.36 7.57 -3.87
N GLU A 461 -16.68 7.49 -3.75
CA GLU A 461 -17.42 6.24 -3.83
C GLU A 461 -18.17 6.19 -5.15
N TYR A 462 -18.13 5.02 -5.79
CA TYR A 462 -18.97 4.64 -6.91
C TYR A 462 -19.72 3.35 -6.55
N VAL A 463 -20.80 3.08 -7.27
CA VAL A 463 -21.52 1.80 -7.20
C VAL A 463 -21.65 1.27 -8.61
N VAL A 464 -21.13 0.07 -8.83
CA VAL A 464 -21.30 -0.68 -10.08
C VAL A 464 -22.60 -1.47 -9.96
N GLU A 465 -23.57 -1.16 -10.81
CA GLU A 465 -24.92 -1.73 -10.75
C GLU A 465 -25.00 -2.94 -11.68
N GLY A 466 -25.53 -4.08 -11.22
CA GLY A 466 -25.68 -5.26 -12.06
C GLY A 466 -26.66 -6.32 -11.53
N PRO A 467 -26.77 -7.47 -12.22
CA PRO A 467 -27.77 -8.49 -11.91
C PRO A 467 -27.56 -9.21 -10.56
N ALA A 468 -26.35 -9.19 -10.00
CA ALA A 468 -26.05 -9.73 -8.68
C ALA A 468 -26.24 -8.72 -7.54
N GLY A 469 -26.54 -7.46 -7.87
CA GLY A 469 -26.66 -6.36 -6.92
C GLY A 469 -25.56 -5.32 -7.07
N ASP A 470 -25.51 -4.43 -6.09
CA ASP A 470 -24.67 -3.24 -6.05
C ASP A 470 -23.26 -3.61 -5.55
N LEU A 471 -22.23 -3.34 -6.35
CA LEU A 471 -20.83 -3.48 -5.94
C LEU A 471 -20.23 -2.09 -5.65
N PRO A 472 -19.97 -1.75 -4.37
CA PRO A 472 -19.34 -0.49 -4.02
C PRO A 472 -17.83 -0.49 -4.35
N VAL A 473 -17.38 0.62 -4.93
CA VAL A 473 -15.98 0.88 -5.30
C VAL A 473 -15.53 2.18 -4.65
N LEU A 474 -14.62 2.09 -3.68
CA LEU A 474 -14.00 3.21 -2.99
C LEU A 474 -12.65 3.52 -3.64
N VAL A 475 -12.44 4.75 -4.09
CA VAL A 475 -11.15 5.22 -4.60
C VAL A 475 -10.45 6.05 -3.51
N ILE A 476 -9.16 5.82 -3.29
CA ILE A 476 -8.28 6.63 -2.43
C ILE A 476 -6.92 6.88 -3.14
N GLY A 477 -6.25 7.98 -2.83
CA GLY A 477 -5.03 8.40 -3.54
C GLY A 477 -4.29 9.58 -2.90
N GLN A 478 -3.25 10.05 -3.61
CA GLN A 478 -2.29 11.04 -3.12
C GLN A 478 -2.89 12.46 -3.12
N GLU A 479 -3.16 13.04 -1.96
CA GLU A 479 -3.68 14.41 -1.85
C GLU A 479 -2.59 15.49 -1.86
N PHE A 480 -1.33 15.15 -1.56
CA PHE A 480 -0.26 16.12 -1.37
C PHE A 480 1.07 15.79 -2.05
N ALA A 481 1.74 16.83 -2.55
CA ALA A 481 3.17 16.79 -2.86
C ALA A 481 3.98 16.64 -1.56
N SER A 482 4.45 15.42 -1.29
CA SER A 482 5.12 14.98 -0.06
C SER A 482 6.39 14.17 -0.41
N PRO A 483 7.37 14.04 0.50
CA PRO A 483 8.43 13.03 0.38
C PRO A 483 7.91 11.58 0.39
N SER A 484 6.69 11.33 0.86
CA SER A 484 5.98 10.04 0.69
C SER A 484 5.17 10.04 -0.60
N ASP A 485 5.19 8.94 -1.33
CA ASP A 485 4.49 8.82 -2.61
C ASP A 485 2.96 8.91 -2.50
N VAL A 486 2.37 8.49 -1.36
CA VAL A 486 0.94 8.68 -1.07
C VAL A 486 0.76 9.36 0.28
N ALA A 487 0.82 10.69 0.28
CA ALA A 487 0.37 11.50 1.42
C ALA A 487 -1.15 11.74 1.35
N MET A 488 -1.83 11.61 2.49
CA MET A 488 -3.28 11.61 2.62
C MET A 488 -3.71 12.47 3.82
N SER A 489 -4.90 13.04 3.76
CA SER A 489 -5.53 13.76 4.86
C SER A 489 -6.28 12.81 5.78
N ASP A 490 -6.47 13.19 7.05
CA ASP A 490 -7.33 12.41 7.96
C ASP A 490 -8.75 12.29 7.42
N ALA A 491 -9.29 13.31 6.76
CA ALA A 491 -10.63 13.28 6.16
C ALA A 491 -10.80 12.20 5.07
N GLN A 492 -9.75 11.91 4.29
CA GLN A 492 -9.77 10.81 3.32
C GLN A 492 -9.74 9.45 4.01
N VAL A 493 -9.01 9.32 5.12
CA VAL A 493 -8.93 8.07 5.88
C VAL A 493 -10.24 7.83 6.66
N GLU A 494 -10.79 8.87 7.30
CA GLU A 494 -12.12 8.87 7.92
C GLU A 494 -13.22 8.47 6.91
N PHE A 495 -13.16 8.96 5.67
CA PHE A 495 -14.06 8.51 4.60
C PHE A 495 -13.94 7.00 4.35
N LEU A 496 -12.71 6.46 4.23
CA LEU A 496 -12.50 5.03 4.03
C LEU A 496 -13.09 4.22 5.20
N GLU A 497 -12.81 4.63 6.44
CA GLU A 497 -13.33 4.03 7.66
C GLU A 497 -14.88 4.05 7.69
N GLU A 498 -15.50 5.21 7.45
CA GLU A 498 -16.98 5.38 7.44
C GLU A 498 -17.67 4.57 6.33
N ARG A 499 -17.08 4.49 5.13
CA ARG A 499 -17.69 3.75 4.02
C ARG A 499 -17.50 2.25 4.14
N LEU A 500 -16.35 1.78 4.60
CA LEU A 500 -16.16 0.36 4.93
C LEU A 500 -17.16 -0.08 6.03
N ALA A 501 -17.27 0.68 7.12
CA ALA A 501 -18.26 0.41 8.17
C ALA A 501 -19.70 0.33 7.63
N HIS A 502 -20.06 1.25 6.72
CA HIS A 502 -21.39 1.30 6.13
C HIS A 502 -21.73 0.07 5.29
N TRP A 503 -20.83 -0.37 4.40
CA TRP A 503 -21.08 -1.51 3.52
C TRP A 503 -20.94 -2.86 4.24
N THR A 504 -20.08 -2.92 5.24
CA THR A 504 -19.99 -4.07 6.18
C THR A 504 -21.29 -4.25 6.95
N ALA A 505 -21.92 -3.15 7.41
CA ALA A 505 -23.25 -3.19 8.02
C ALA A 505 -24.41 -3.50 7.05
N LEU A 506 -24.10 -3.73 5.76
CA LEU A 506 -25.01 -4.19 4.71
C LEU A 506 -24.55 -5.55 4.13
N ASP A 507 -23.67 -6.27 4.83
CA ASP A 507 -23.12 -7.58 4.45
C ASP A 507 -22.52 -7.61 3.02
N THR A 508 -22.02 -6.47 2.53
CA THR A 508 -21.64 -6.25 1.13
C THR A 508 -20.11 -6.21 0.96
N GLN A 509 -19.57 -6.94 -0.02
CA GLN A 509 -18.14 -6.84 -0.39
C GLN A 509 -17.81 -5.48 -0.98
N VAL A 510 -16.66 -4.92 -0.59
CA VAL A 510 -16.22 -3.58 -0.98
C VAL A 510 -14.91 -3.66 -1.75
N VAL A 511 -14.90 -3.08 -2.94
CA VAL A 511 -13.67 -2.85 -3.69
C VAL A 511 -13.03 -1.55 -3.24
N VAL A 512 -11.75 -1.56 -2.92
CA VAL A 512 -10.92 -0.38 -2.66
C VAL A 512 -9.89 -0.25 -3.78
N MET A 513 -9.69 0.95 -4.31
CA MET A 513 -8.73 1.24 -5.38
C MET A 513 -7.73 2.28 -4.93
N THR A 514 -6.44 1.94 -5.02
CA THR A 514 -5.33 2.88 -4.89
C THR A 514 -4.17 2.38 -5.73
N HIS A 515 -3.41 3.26 -6.38
CA HIS A 515 -2.37 2.80 -7.31
C HIS A 515 -1.23 2.06 -6.59
N PHE A 516 -0.71 2.64 -5.51
CA PHE A 516 0.45 2.12 -4.81
C PHE A 516 0.06 0.97 -3.86
N PRO A 517 0.83 -0.12 -3.79
CA PRO A 517 0.59 -1.19 -2.84
C PRO A 517 0.83 -0.73 -1.39
N LEU A 518 0.15 -1.39 -0.44
CA LEU A 518 0.54 -1.37 0.97
C LEU A 518 1.67 -2.38 1.20
N GLY A 519 2.48 -2.18 2.23
CA GLY A 519 3.59 -3.06 2.56
C GLY A 519 3.17 -4.51 2.84
N ASP A 520 3.89 -5.48 2.28
CA ASP A 520 3.64 -6.91 2.43
C ASP A 520 2.23 -7.39 1.94
N THR A 521 1.55 -6.67 1.03
CA THR A 521 0.20 -7.04 0.53
C THR A 521 0.12 -7.63 -0.89
N VAL A 522 1.11 -7.40 -1.75
CA VAL A 522 1.18 -8.00 -3.11
C VAL A 522 2.62 -8.32 -3.50
N SER A 523 2.85 -8.99 -4.63
CA SER A 523 4.17 -9.12 -5.25
C SER A 523 4.95 -7.81 -5.23
N ALA A 524 6.25 -7.88 -4.96
CA ALA A 524 7.17 -6.73 -4.78
C ALA A 524 6.91 -5.81 -3.58
N SER A 525 5.72 -5.76 -2.97
CA SER A 525 5.42 -4.85 -1.85
C SER A 525 6.24 -5.11 -0.55
N TRP A 526 6.97 -6.22 -0.49
CA TRP A 526 7.95 -6.54 0.56
C TRP A 526 9.33 -5.86 0.34
N ILE A 527 9.56 -5.26 -0.83
CA ILE A 527 10.79 -4.51 -1.14
C ILE A 527 10.74 -3.16 -0.37
N PRO A 528 11.84 -2.73 0.29
CA PRO A 528 11.84 -1.51 1.11
C PRO A 528 11.45 -0.19 0.41
N GLY A 529 11.46 -0.14 -0.93
CA GLY A 529 10.88 0.98 -1.68
C GLY A 529 9.36 0.98 -1.57
N TYR A 530 8.72 -0.01 -2.20
CA TYR A 530 7.25 -0.15 -2.23
C TYR A 530 6.61 -0.24 -0.84
N HIS A 531 7.28 -0.89 0.12
CA HIS A 531 6.74 -1.14 1.46
C HIS A 531 6.28 0.12 2.22
N GLY A 532 6.96 1.25 1.97
CA GLY A 532 6.72 2.52 2.67
C GLY A 532 6.12 3.65 1.81
N HIS A 533 5.55 3.35 0.64
CA HIS A 533 5.03 4.40 -0.27
C HIS A 533 3.85 5.19 0.34
N HIS A 534 2.98 4.53 1.11
CA HIS A 534 1.88 5.19 1.82
C HIS A 534 2.36 5.87 3.11
N GLN A 535 2.06 7.16 3.28
CA GLN A 535 2.25 7.86 4.55
C GLN A 535 1.50 7.14 5.68
N MET A 536 0.33 6.60 5.36
CA MET A 536 -0.61 5.97 6.29
C MET A 536 -0.51 4.44 6.30
N ASN A 537 0.59 3.84 5.82
CA ASN A 537 0.69 2.40 5.52
C ASN A 537 0.11 1.50 6.64
N ASP A 538 0.61 1.65 7.86
CA ASP A 538 0.25 0.78 8.98
C ASP A 538 -1.20 1.03 9.44
N ARG A 539 -1.63 2.31 9.46
CA ARG A 539 -3.01 2.71 9.79
C ARG A 539 -4.02 2.15 8.78
N LEU A 540 -3.75 2.29 7.48
CA LEU A 540 -4.60 1.73 6.41
C LEU A 540 -4.65 0.20 6.47
N THR A 541 -3.51 -0.45 6.76
CA THR A 541 -3.43 -1.91 6.88
C THR A 541 -4.25 -2.41 8.09
N SER A 542 -4.20 -1.70 9.23
CA SER A 542 -5.04 -1.96 10.42
C SER A 542 -6.54 -1.75 10.14
N ILE A 543 -6.92 -0.64 9.48
CA ILE A 543 -8.30 -0.36 9.07
C ILE A 543 -8.85 -1.48 8.19
N LEU A 544 -8.15 -1.80 7.10
CA LEU A 544 -8.55 -2.87 6.17
C LEU A 544 -8.56 -4.24 6.85
N GLY A 545 -7.60 -4.51 7.75
CA GLY A 545 -7.53 -5.72 8.56
C GLY A 545 -8.79 -6.01 9.37
N ASN A 546 -9.54 -4.97 9.76
CA ASN A 546 -10.79 -5.10 10.51
C ASN A 546 -12.04 -5.37 9.63
N TYR A 547 -11.96 -5.23 8.30
CA TYR A 547 -13.09 -5.37 7.38
C TYR A 547 -12.90 -6.55 6.41
N PRO A 548 -13.38 -7.76 6.73
CA PRO A 548 -13.07 -8.97 5.97
C PRO A 548 -13.79 -9.09 4.62
N ASN A 549 -14.70 -8.17 4.35
CA ASN A 549 -15.39 -7.96 3.09
C ASN A 549 -14.63 -6.99 2.15
N ALA A 550 -13.47 -6.45 2.55
CA ALA A 550 -12.68 -5.54 1.73
C ALA A 550 -11.74 -6.27 0.75
N ILE A 551 -11.69 -5.77 -0.49
CA ILE A 551 -10.80 -6.23 -1.57
C ILE A 551 -10.09 -5.01 -2.15
N ILE A 552 -8.79 -4.86 -1.94
CA ILE A 552 -7.99 -3.74 -2.45
C ILE A 552 -7.26 -4.11 -3.75
N PHE A 553 -7.43 -3.29 -4.79
CA PHE A 553 -6.66 -3.37 -6.04
C PHE A 553 -5.57 -2.32 -6.06
N THR A 554 -4.36 -2.75 -6.41
CA THR A 554 -3.16 -1.89 -6.54
C THR A 554 -2.32 -2.29 -7.75
N GLY A 555 -1.78 -1.31 -8.48
CA GLY A 555 -0.89 -1.52 -9.62
C GLY A 555 0.57 -1.26 -9.26
N HIS A 556 1.22 -0.35 -10.00
CA HIS A 556 2.52 0.29 -9.68
C HIS A 556 3.76 -0.60 -9.77
N THR A 557 3.63 -1.88 -9.42
CA THR A 557 4.76 -2.80 -9.29
C THR A 557 5.18 -3.41 -10.63
N HIS A 558 4.25 -3.60 -11.56
CA HIS A 558 4.44 -4.37 -12.81
C HIS A 558 4.72 -5.88 -12.63
N TYR A 559 4.42 -6.47 -11.47
CA TYR A 559 4.71 -7.89 -11.21
C TYR A 559 3.59 -8.80 -11.72
N PRO A 560 3.91 -9.95 -12.35
CA PRO A 560 2.95 -10.82 -13.01
C PRO A 560 1.98 -11.57 -12.09
N ALA A 561 0.80 -11.91 -12.64
CA ALA A 561 -0.19 -12.76 -11.97
C ALA A 561 0.30 -14.20 -11.74
N GLU A 562 1.37 -14.62 -12.40
CA GLU A 562 2.02 -15.92 -12.25
C GLU A 562 2.72 -16.11 -10.87
N LEU A 563 3.04 -15.02 -10.15
CA LEU A 563 3.70 -15.06 -8.84
C LEU A 563 2.78 -15.52 -7.70
N GLY A 564 3.32 -16.23 -6.71
CA GLY A 564 2.55 -16.77 -5.58
C GLY A 564 1.74 -15.70 -4.83
N ASP A 565 2.27 -14.47 -4.75
CA ASP A 565 1.75 -13.32 -4.02
C ASP A 565 1.08 -12.23 -4.89
N TRP A 566 0.66 -12.54 -6.12
CA TRP A 566 -0.13 -11.60 -6.93
C TRP A 566 -1.49 -11.24 -6.27
N ALA A 567 -2.05 -12.17 -5.48
CA ALA A 567 -3.28 -12.02 -4.71
C ALA A 567 -3.09 -12.63 -3.33
N VAL A 568 -3.31 -11.82 -2.30
CA VAL A 568 -2.98 -12.11 -0.90
C VAL A 568 -4.19 -11.86 -0.02
N GLN A 569 -4.45 -12.78 0.90
CA GLN A 569 -5.31 -12.53 2.04
C GLN A 569 -4.42 -12.01 3.19
N ARG A 570 -4.47 -10.72 3.47
CA ARG A 570 -3.60 -10.06 4.47
C ARG A 570 -4.34 -9.89 5.79
N ARG A 571 -3.78 -10.48 6.84
CA ARG A 571 -4.28 -10.45 8.22
C ARG A 571 -3.45 -9.48 9.07
N THR A 572 -4.05 -8.93 10.11
CA THR A 572 -3.38 -8.05 11.10
C THR A 572 -3.68 -8.53 12.52
N GLY A 573 -2.79 -8.22 13.47
CA GLY A 573 -2.90 -8.72 14.86
C GLY A 573 -4.03 -8.09 15.68
N ASP A 574 -4.63 -7.04 15.15
CA ASP A 574 -5.72 -6.23 15.69
C ASP A 574 -7.02 -6.36 14.87
N GLY A 575 -7.01 -7.15 13.79
CA GLY A 575 -8.09 -7.24 12.81
C GLY A 575 -8.91 -8.53 12.87
N HIS A 576 -9.74 -8.73 11.85
CA HIS A 576 -10.53 -9.94 11.65
C HIS A 576 -9.63 -11.14 11.29
N PRO A 577 -9.92 -12.39 11.74
CA PRO A 577 -9.12 -13.57 11.40
C PRO A 577 -8.95 -13.85 9.90
N ASP A 578 -9.90 -13.43 9.08
CA ASP A 578 -9.77 -13.53 7.61
C ASP A 578 -8.97 -12.39 7.00
N GLY A 579 -8.79 -11.27 7.68
CA GLY A 579 -8.19 -10.06 7.13
C GLY A 579 -8.88 -9.59 5.85
N PHE A 580 -8.19 -8.80 5.03
CA PHE A 580 -8.68 -8.32 3.74
C PHE A 580 -7.96 -8.98 2.57
N TRP A 581 -8.51 -8.90 1.37
CA TRP A 581 -7.82 -9.33 0.15
C TRP A 581 -7.13 -8.17 -0.55
N ALA A 582 -5.89 -8.37 -0.98
CA ALA A 582 -5.13 -7.45 -1.81
C ALA A 582 -4.75 -8.13 -3.13
N ILE A 583 -4.96 -7.44 -4.24
CA ILE A 583 -4.76 -7.99 -5.59
C ILE A 583 -3.94 -7.01 -6.43
N ASN A 584 -2.85 -7.52 -6.99
CA ASN A 584 -2.07 -6.82 -7.99
C ASN A 584 -2.88 -6.75 -9.29
N THR A 585 -3.11 -5.55 -9.82
CA THR A 585 -3.82 -5.35 -11.10
C THR A 585 -3.01 -5.81 -12.31
N ILE A 586 -1.76 -6.19 -12.08
CA ILE A 586 -0.68 -6.29 -13.05
C ILE A 586 -0.56 -4.98 -13.86
N ALA A 587 0.10 -5.01 -15.02
CA ALA A 587 0.29 -3.83 -15.86
C ALA A 587 -0.20 -4.06 -17.30
N MET A 588 -0.74 -3.00 -17.91
CA MET A 588 -1.01 -2.99 -19.35
C MET A 588 0.28 -2.94 -20.17
N HIS A 589 1.36 -2.37 -19.61
CA HIS A 589 2.66 -2.33 -20.27
C HIS A 589 3.82 -2.69 -19.35
N ILE A 590 4.75 -3.51 -19.86
CA ILE A 590 5.99 -4.01 -19.21
C ILE A 590 5.74 -4.87 -17.96
N GLU A 591 6.43 -6.02 -17.90
CA GLU A 591 6.50 -6.91 -16.73
C GLU A 591 7.86 -6.78 -16.04
N TRP A 592 7.90 -6.74 -14.71
CA TRP A 592 9.11 -6.77 -13.87
C TRP A 592 9.17 -8.02 -12.95
N ASP A 593 10.39 -8.43 -12.57
CA ASP A 593 10.65 -9.42 -11.49
C ASP A 593 11.89 -9.02 -10.67
N ALA A 594 11.96 -9.48 -9.41
CA ALA A 594 12.97 -9.14 -8.42
C ALA A 594 14.13 -10.16 -8.40
N PHE A 595 15.27 -9.79 -8.96
CA PHE A 595 16.47 -10.65 -8.98
C PHE A 595 17.35 -10.41 -7.75
N GLY A 596 17.75 -11.50 -7.08
CA GLY A 596 18.71 -11.44 -5.98
C GLY A 596 18.30 -12.29 -4.78
N GLU A 597 19.31 -12.77 -4.06
CA GLU A 597 19.13 -13.63 -2.88
C GLU A 597 18.74 -12.85 -1.61
N ASN A 598 19.14 -11.59 -1.49
CA ASN A 598 18.86 -10.76 -0.30
C ASN A 598 17.83 -9.70 -0.63
N THR A 599 16.73 -9.72 0.11
CA THR A 599 15.58 -8.81 0.09
C THR A 599 15.97 -7.32 0.14
N GLN A 600 17.02 -6.94 0.87
CA GLN A 600 17.51 -5.56 0.96
C GLN A 600 18.40 -5.13 -0.23
N GLY A 601 18.80 -6.07 -1.10
CA GLY A 601 19.75 -5.85 -2.19
C GLY A 601 19.30 -6.43 -3.52
N ILE A 602 17.98 -6.53 -3.73
CA ILE A 602 17.40 -6.99 -4.99
C ILE A 602 17.64 -5.99 -6.12
N GLU A 603 17.62 -6.49 -7.35
CA GLU A 603 17.68 -5.73 -8.60
C GLU A 603 16.42 -6.06 -9.39
N GLU A 604 15.54 -5.08 -9.60
CA GLU A 604 14.35 -5.24 -10.43
C GLU A 604 14.73 -5.24 -11.90
N LYS A 605 14.08 -6.11 -12.70
CA LYS A 605 14.36 -6.24 -14.13
C LYS A 605 13.09 -6.38 -14.93
N THR A 606 13.01 -5.61 -15.99
CA THR A 606 12.08 -5.86 -17.09
C THR A 606 12.33 -7.24 -17.69
N THR A 607 11.31 -8.10 -17.64
CA THR A 607 11.33 -9.49 -18.12
C THR A 607 10.76 -9.60 -19.53
N ARG A 608 9.63 -8.94 -19.81
CA ARG A 608 8.95 -8.93 -21.13
C ARG A 608 8.07 -7.69 -21.34
N ASP A 609 7.76 -7.42 -22.61
CA ASP A 609 6.59 -6.62 -22.99
C ASP A 609 5.33 -7.48 -22.78
N ILE A 610 4.25 -6.86 -22.31
CA ILE A 610 2.94 -7.50 -22.03
C ILE A 610 1.79 -6.60 -22.51
N ASN A 611 0.58 -7.14 -22.55
CA ASN A 611 -0.68 -6.39 -22.58
C ASN A 611 -1.69 -7.13 -21.70
N GLN A 612 -1.79 -6.79 -20.42
CA GLN A 612 -2.54 -7.58 -19.43
C GLN A 612 -3.52 -6.75 -18.60
N GLY A 613 -4.50 -7.44 -18.01
CA GLY A 613 -5.44 -6.85 -17.06
C GLY A 613 -6.43 -7.88 -16.52
N LEU A 614 -7.42 -7.43 -15.75
CA LEU A 614 -8.34 -8.29 -15.01
C LEU A 614 -9.81 -8.06 -15.39
N THR A 615 -10.64 -9.10 -15.28
CA THR A 615 -12.09 -8.94 -15.08
C THR A 615 -12.45 -9.23 -13.62
N LEU A 616 -13.53 -8.61 -13.16
CA LEU A 616 -14.16 -8.87 -11.87
C LEU A 616 -15.62 -9.26 -12.10
N ASP A 617 -16.00 -10.41 -11.54
CA ASP A 617 -17.37 -10.93 -11.50
C ASP A 617 -17.85 -10.98 -10.04
N TYR A 618 -18.81 -10.13 -9.68
CA TYR A 618 -19.43 -10.12 -8.34
C TYR A 618 -20.77 -10.85 -8.35
N TYR A 619 -20.98 -11.73 -7.36
CA TYR A 619 -22.18 -12.57 -7.23
C TYR A 619 -23.00 -12.30 -5.97
N GLY A 620 -22.61 -11.34 -5.13
CA GLY A 620 -23.19 -11.09 -3.80
C GLY A 620 -22.55 -11.94 -2.71
N ASP A 621 -22.42 -13.24 -2.95
CA ASP A 621 -21.80 -14.20 -2.02
C ASP A 621 -20.29 -14.42 -2.24
N ARG A 622 -19.74 -13.85 -3.32
CA ARG A 622 -18.31 -13.84 -3.63
C ARG A 622 -17.97 -12.83 -4.73
N VAL A 623 -16.68 -12.56 -4.86
CA VAL A 623 -16.03 -11.93 -6.00
C VAL A 623 -15.09 -12.95 -6.66
N VAL A 624 -15.14 -13.06 -7.98
CA VAL A 624 -14.17 -13.79 -8.80
C VAL A 624 -13.36 -12.79 -9.62
N VAL A 625 -12.03 -12.87 -9.53
CA VAL A 625 -11.11 -12.00 -10.29
C VAL A 625 -10.28 -12.86 -11.21
N THR A 626 -10.26 -12.50 -12.50
CA THR A 626 -9.60 -13.30 -13.54
C THR A 626 -8.59 -12.45 -14.32
N ALA A 627 -7.34 -12.89 -14.38
CA ALA A 627 -6.25 -12.23 -15.09
C ALA A 627 -6.09 -12.77 -16.52
N TYR A 628 -5.84 -11.87 -17.48
CA TYR A 628 -5.71 -12.16 -18.90
C TYR A 628 -4.47 -11.53 -19.52
N ASP A 629 -3.92 -12.19 -20.54
CA ASP A 629 -2.92 -11.66 -21.46
C ASP A 629 -3.56 -11.43 -22.85
N PHE A 630 -3.89 -10.17 -23.13
CA PHE A 630 -4.46 -9.70 -24.39
C PHE A 630 -3.43 -9.68 -25.52
N ALA A 631 -2.13 -9.91 -25.25
CA ALA A 631 -1.15 -10.14 -26.31
C ALA A 631 -1.16 -11.60 -26.82
N THR A 632 -1.68 -12.55 -26.04
CA THR A 632 -1.74 -13.99 -26.40
C THR A 632 -3.15 -14.59 -26.48
N ASP A 633 -4.20 -13.84 -26.13
CA ASP A 633 -5.59 -14.30 -25.98
C ASP A 633 -5.77 -15.36 -24.86
N GLU A 634 -4.95 -15.32 -23.80
CA GLU A 634 -4.91 -16.36 -22.76
C GLU A 634 -5.40 -15.86 -21.39
N GLN A 635 -6.14 -16.71 -20.68
CA GLN A 635 -6.40 -16.55 -19.25
C GLN A 635 -5.17 -17.03 -18.46
N ILE A 636 -4.57 -16.14 -17.67
CA ILE A 636 -3.36 -16.43 -16.88
C ILE A 636 -3.73 -17.13 -15.58
N ARG A 637 -4.65 -16.54 -14.81
CA ARG A 637 -4.98 -16.96 -13.44
C ARG A 637 -6.36 -16.49 -13.02
N GLN A 638 -6.87 -17.06 -11.95
CA GLN A 638 -8.11 -16.67 -11.30
C GLN A 638 -7.95 -16.78 -9.77
N VAL A 639 -8.70 -15.97 -9.03
CA VAL A 639 -8.92 -16.10 -7.58
C VAL A 639 -10.41 -15.90 -7.28
N GLU A 640 -10.93 -16.70 -6.36
CA GLU A 640 -12.32 -16.64 -5.88
C GLU A 640 -12.31 -16.29 -4.39
N ILE A 641 -13.06 -15.25 -4.04
CA ILE A 641 -13.07 -14.59 -2.73
C ILE A 641 -14.50 -14.57 -2.21
N ALA A 642 -14.82 -15.52 -1.34
CA ALA A 642 -16.10 -15.58 -0.65
C ALA A 642 -16.39 -14.29 0.14
N ASN A 643 -17.65 -13.89 0.23
CA ASN A 643 -18.12 -12.84 1.10
C ASN A 643 -18.41 -13.43 2.49
N PRO A 644 -17.59 -13.17 3.52
CA PRO A 644 -17.70 -13.86 4.81
C PRO A 644 -18.85 -13.35 5.69
N LEU A 645 -19.63 -12.37 5.21
CA LEU A 645 -20.73 -11.71 5.94
C LEU A 645 -22.12 -12.25 5.58
N VAL A 646 -22.27 -12.99 4.47
CA VAL A 646 -23.55 -13.56 4.03
C VAL A 646 -23.60 -15.06 4.26
N ALA A 647 -24.79 -15.66 4.26
CA ALA A 647 -24.95 -17.10 4.48
C ALA A 647 -24.14 -17.94 3.46
N PHE A 648 -23.29 -18.84 3.95
CA PHE A 648 -22.39 -19.64 3.14
C PHE A 648 -23.11 -20.84 2.51
N ASP A 649 -23.28 -20.84 1.18
CA ASP A 649 -23.95 -21.96 0.47
C ASP A 649 -22.99 -23.15 0.26
N ALA A 650 -22.81 -23.95 1.31
CA ALA A 650 -21.91 -25.11 1.31
C ALA A 650 -22.39 -26.29 0.45
N ASP A 651 -21.46 -26.98 -0.23
CA ASP A 651 -21.70 -28.24 -0.94
C ASP A 651 -21.80 -29.44 0.03
N VAL A 652 -22.91 -29.49 0.76
CA VAL A 652 -23.24 -30.57 1.71
C VAL A 652 -23.82 -31.78 0.98
N ARG A 653 -23.59 -32.99 1.53
CA ARG A 653 -24.04 -34.23 0.88
C ARG A 653 -25.57 -34.31 0.84
N PRO A 654 -26.19 -34.69 -0.31
CA PRO A 654 -27.65 -34.78 -0.43
C PRO A 654 -28.30 -35.68 0.62
N GLY A 655 -29.08 -35.08 1.52
CA GLY A 655 -29.82 -35.80 2.56
C GLY A 655 -29.09 -35.95 3.90
N ALA A 656 -27.94 -35.28 4.09
CA ALA A 656 -27.50 -34.91 5.43
C ALA A 656 -28.61 -34.08 6.14
N PRO A 657 -28.77 -34.19 7.47
CA PRO A 657 -29.54 -33.20 8.22
C PRO A 657 -28.92 -31.81 8.02
N ASP A 658 -29.73 -30.75 8.05
CA ASP A 658 -29.18 -29.41 8.32
C ASP A 658 -28.39 -29.50 9.64
N PRO A 659 -27.20 -28.87 9.74
CA PRO A 659 -26.50 -28.76 11.01
C PRO A 659 -27.41 -28.01 11.99
N ASP A 660 -27.82 -28.71 13.05
CA ASP A 660 -28.74 -28.20 14.06
C ASP A 660 -28.00 -27.13 14.88
N PRO A 661 -28.45 -25.85 14.92
CA PRO A 661 -27.69 -24.74 15.51
C PRO A 661 -27.60 -24.78 17.06
N GLU A 662 -27.85 -25.94 17.68
CA GLU A 662 -27.78 -26.18 19.12
C GLU A 662 -26.72 -27.22 19.54
N THR A 663 -25.75 -27.60 18.69
CA THR A 663 -24.54 -28.29 19.18
C THR A 663 -23.60 -27.30 19.88
N PRO A 664 -23.41 -27.38 21.21
CA PRO A 664 -22.56 -26.41 21.91
C PRO A 664 -21.08 -26.66 21.62
N ASP A 665 -20.34 -25.57 21.43
CA ASP A 665 -18.87 -25.55 21.41
C ASP A 665 -18.26 -26.39 22.56
N PRO A 666 -17.40 -27.39 22.28
CA PRO A 666 -16.78 -28.21 23.29
C PRO A 666 -15.55 -27.54 23.93
N GLY A 667 -15.64 -26.28 24.40
CA GLY A 667 -14.44 -25.66 24.97
C GLY A 667 -14.49 -24.30 25.66
N THR A 668 -15.49 -23.43 25.46
CA THR A 668 -15.49 -22.12 26.14
C THR A 668 -15.90 -22.19 27.62
N PRO A 669 -15.06 -21.75 28.59
CA PRO A 669 -15.47 -21.65 29.99
C PRO A 669 -16.40 -20.45 30.20
N ASP A 670 -17.67 -20.71 30.50
CA ASP A 670 -18.68 -19.70 30.84
C ASP A 670 -18.16 -18.75 31.96
N PRO A 671 -18.03 -17.43 31.70
CA PRO A 671 -17.67 -16.44 32.71
C PRO A 671 -18.88 -16.19 33.63
N GLY A 672 -19.10 -17.13 34.54
CA GLY A 672 -20.29 -17.24 35.38
C GLY A 672 -20.74 -15.91 36.01
N THR A 673 -22.00 -15.56 35.77
CA THR A 673 -22.64 -14.35 36.31
C THR A 673 -22.73 -14.41 37.85
N PRO A 674 -22.37 -13.34 38.58
CA PRO A 674 -22.36 -13.37 40.04
C PRO A 674 -23.78 -13.19 40.64
N ASP A 675 -24.29 -14.22 41.31
CA ASP A 675 -25.54 -14.18 42.09
C ASP A 675 -25.32 -13.51 43.48
N PRO A 676 -26.06 -12.42 43.82
CA PRO A 676 -25.82 -11.67 45.05
C PRO A 676 -26.49 -12.25 46.32
N GLY A 677 -25.77 -13.16 46.98
CA GLY A 677 -25.53 -13.08 48.42
C GLY A 677 -26.40 -13.87 49.41
N THR A 678 -25.75 -14.46 50.42
CA THR A 678 -25.96 -14.15 51.86
C THR A 678 -24.83 -14.78 52.71
N PRO A 679 -24.54 -14.27 53.92
CA PRO A 679 -23.28 -14.56 54.63
C PRO A 679 -23.38 -15.68 55.68
N ASP A 680 -22.25 -16.30 56.01
CA ASP A 680 -22.05 -17.10 57.23
C ASP A 680 -20.79 -16.63 58.00
N PRO A 681 -20.80 -16.51 59.35
CA PRO A 681 -19.73 -15.85 60.10
C PRO A 681 -18.83 -16.83 60.88
N GLY A 682 -17.55 -16.46 61.10
CA GLY A 682 -16.76 -17.12 62.15
C GLY A 682 -15.23 -17.07 62.02
N THR A 683 -14.62 -15.95 62.44
CA THR A 683 -13.23 -15.95 62.95
C THR A 683 -13.20 -16.61 64.36
N PRO A 684 -12.08 -17.18 64.83
CA PRO A 684 -10.99 -16.33 65.36
C PRO A 684 -9.53 -16.83 65.19
N GLU A 685 -8.59 -15.86 65.21
CA GLU A 685 -7.25 -15.84 65.86
C GLU A 685 -6.30 -17.04 65.62
N GLY A 686 -5.08 -16.93 65.05
CA GLY A 686 -3.95 -16.00 65.32
C GLY A 686 -2.89 -16.69 66.23
N PRO A 687 -1.61 -16.24 66.41
CA PRO A 687 -0.73 -15.28 65.69
C PRO A 687 0.43 -16.04 64.94
N GLY A 688 1.54 -15.51 64.41
CA GLY A 688 2.19 -14.18 64.37
C GLY A 688 3.61 -14.20 64.99
N GLU A 689 4.58 -13.47 64.39
CA GLU A 689 6.01 -13.28 64.79
C GLU A 689 6.92 -14.54 64.66
N GLY A 690 8.24 -14.49 64.43
CA GLY A 690 9.20 -13.43 64.03
C GLY A 690 10.14 -13.98 62.93
N ASP A 691 11.45 -13.70 62.79
CA ASP A 691 12.40 -12.81 63.48
C ASP A 691 13.64 -12.61 62.54
N ASP A 692 14.52 -11.62 62.79
CA ASP A 692 15.60 -11.19 61.86
C ASP A 692 16.89 -12.05 61.90
N GLY A 693 17.78 -11.96 60.88
CA GLY A 693 19.13 -12.56 60.96
C GLY A 693 20.05 -12.33 59.75
N ALA A 694 21.17 -11.61 59.96
CA ALA A 694 22.20 -11.34 58.95
C ALA A 694 23.59 -11.81 59.39
N GLU A 695 24.42 -12.28 58.43
CA GLU A 695 25.91 -12.28 58.36
C GLU A 695 26.27 -13.00 57.02
N ALA A 696 27.14 -12.57 56.09
CA ALA A 696 28.36 -11.74 56.03
C ALA A 696 29.69 -12.55 55.95
N GLY A 697 30.47 -12.29 54.90
CA GLY A 697 31.87 -12.77 54.68
C GLY A 697 32.02 -13.93 53.68
N ASP A 698 33.12 -14.07 52.91
CA ASP A 698 34.30 -13.20 52.69
C ASP A 698 35.13 -13.70 51.48
N GLY A 699 35.63 -12.77 50.64
CA GLY A 699 36.81 -12.90 49.76
C GLY A 699 36.77 -13.87 48.55
N SER A 700 37.71 -13.82 47.58
CA SER A 700 38.72 -12.82 47.18
C SER A 700 39.47 -13.30 45.91
N ALA A 701 40.17 -12.51 45.09
CA ALA A 701 40.08 -11.08 44.70
C ALA A 701 41.10 -10.76 43.57
N ALA A 702 40.79 -9.81 42.66
CA ALA A 702 41.72 -9.10 41.75
C ALA A 702 42.42 -9.93 40.63
N ASP A 703 42.99 -9.37 39.54
CA ASP A 703 43.25 -7.99 39.06
C ASP A 703 42.76 -7.90 37.58
N ASP A 704 42.14 -6.82 37.11
CA ASP A 704 42.74 -5.60 36.50
C ASP A 704 43.78 -5.85 35.38
N ASP A 705 43.43 -5.45 34.15
CA ASP A 705 44.37 -4.84 33.20
C ASP A 705 43.60 -3.88 32.25
N ASP A 706 44.21 -2.74 31.94
CA ASP A 706 43.50 -1.49 31.62
C ASP A 706 44.01 -0.82 30.31
N LEU A 707 43.19 0.06 29.73
CA LEU A 707 43.53 1.08 28.69
C LEU A 707 44.17 0.66 27.34
N ALA A 708 43.47 1.02 26.24
CA ALA A 708 44.04 1.97 25.26
C ALA A 708 42.98 2.58 24.31
N THR A 709 42.92 3.91 24.26
CA THR A 709 42.08 4.70 23.34
C THR A 709 42.77 5.02 22.01
N THR A 710 42.11 4.74 20.88
CA THR A 710 42.18 5.48 19.61
C THR A 710 40.87 5.18 18.86
N GLY A 711 40.10 6.12 18.29
CA GLY A 711 40.48 7.43 17.75
C GLY A 711 40.52 7.35 16.22
N GLY A 712 39.36 7.56 15.58
CA GLY A 712 39.20 7.43 14.12
C GLY A 712 37.78 7.78 13.66
N GLU A 713 37.56 9.05 13.32
CA GLU A 713 36.36 9.54 12.64
C GLU A 713 36.47 9.36 11.10
N LEU A 714 35.37 9.68 10.40
CA LEU A 714 35.20 9.87 8.94
C LEU A 714 34.89 8.61 8.09
N PRO A 715 34.12 8.78 6.98
CA PRO A 715 32.99 9.70 6.81
C PRO A 715 31.75 9.05 6.15
N TRP A 716 30.65 9.81 6.11
CA TRP A 716 29.43 9.44 5.39
C TRP A 716 29.65 9.41 3.87
N GLY A 717 29.08 8.41 3.19
CA GLY A 717 29.12 8.24 1.74
C GLY A 717 27.73 8.42 1.12
N ILE A 718 27.60 9.38 0.21
CA ILE A 718 26.35 9.77 -0.46
C ILE A 718 25.86 8.66 -1.39
N VAL A 719 24.59 8.28 -1.28
CA VAL A 719 23.88 7.52 -2.33
C VAL A 719 23.29 8.51 -3.33
N LEU A 720 23.74 8.43 -4.58
CA LEU A 720 23.24 9.25 -5.69
C LEU A 720 22.12 8.49 -6.42
N ALA A 721 20.94 9.09 -6.50
CA ALA A 721 19.86 8.61 -7.36
C ALA A 721 20.24 8.71 -8.84
N ALA A 722 19.98 7.64 -9.61
CA ALA A 722 20.29 7.58 -11.04
C ALA A 722 19.02 7.76 -11.88
N VAL A 723 18.74 9.01 -12.28
CA VAL A 723 17.67 9.33 -13.25
C VAL A 723 18.12 8.95 -14.67
N GLY A 724 17.51 7.91 -15.24
CA GLY A 724 17.82 7.37 -16.57
C GLY A 724 17.13 8.09 -17.73
N LEU A 725 17.57 9.29 -18.08
CA LEU A 725 17.10 9.99 -19.29
C LEU A 725 17.60 9.32 -20.59
N ILE A 726 16.72 8.62 -21.32
CA ILE A 726 17.01 8.15 -22.69
C ILE A 726 16.48 9.17 -23.71
N ALA A 727 17.37 10.06 -24.17
CA ALA A 727 17.12 10.92 -25.32
C ALA A 727 17.47 10.20 -26.65
N GLY A 728 16.58 10.29 -27.64
CA GLY A 728 16.67 9.53 -28.89
C GLY A 728 17.89 9.85 -29.78
N GLY A 729 18.52 8.79 -30.31
CA GLY A 729 19.67 8.89 -31.23
C GLY A 729 19.32 8.51 -32.67
N LEU A 730 19.10 9.51 -33.55
CA LEU A 730 18.82 9.30 -34.96
C LEU A 730 20.06 8.78 -35.74
N GLY A 731 20.12 7.47 -36.01
CA GLY A 731 21.31 6.78 -36.55
C GLY A 731 21.18 6.25 -37.99
N LEU A 732 21.24 7.12 -39.00
CA LEU A 732 21.20 6.73 -40.42
C LEU A 732 22.46 5.96 -40.86
N ALA A 733 22.36 4.65 -41.14
CA ALA A 733 23.47 3.86 -41.70
C ALA A 733 23.06 3.00 -42.92
N LEU A 734 23.57 3.39 -44.10
CA LEU A 734 23.33 2.68 -45.36
C LEU A 734 24.09 1.35 -45.45
N ARG A 735 23.43 0.36 -46.07
CA ARG A 735 24.03 -0.90 -46.58
C ARG A 735 25.31 -0.64 -47.39
N LEU A 736 26.35 -1.48 -47.23
CA LEU A 736 27.04 -2.15 -48.36
C LEU A 736 28.08 -3.24 -47.97
N ARG A 737 27.66 -4.50 -48.11
CA ARG A 737 28.39 -5.66 -48.69
C ARG A 737 29.93 -5.85 -48.49
N ARG A 738 30.21 -6.99 -47.82
CA ARG A 738 30.98 -8.19 -48.29
C ARG A 738 32.52 -8.14 -48.48
N ARG A 739 33.12 -9.23 -47.97
CA ARG A 739 34.44 -9.83 -48.24
C ARG A 739 35.63 -9.04 -47.67
N THR A 740 36.65 -9.68 -47.11
CA THR A 740 37.02 -11.13 -47.14
C THR A 740 37.04 -11.77 -45.77
#